data_AF-A0A9X3WUX5-F1
#
_entry.id   AF-A0A9X3WUX5-F1
#
_cell.length_a   1.000
_cell.length_b   1.000
_cell.length_c   1.000
_cell.angle_alpha   90.00
_cell.angle_beta   90.00
_cell.angle_gamma   90.00
#
_symmetry.space_group_name_H-M   'P 1'
#
loop_
_entity.id
_entity.type
_entity.pdbx_description
1 polymer ?
#
loop_
_entity_poly.entity_id
_entity_poly.type
_entity_poly.pdbx_seq_one_letter_code
_entity_poly.pdbx_strand_id
1 'polypeptide(L)'
;MSVGRNDPCPCGSGKKYKKCCMSNVVSLENVIGNELDQLQQQLFFSSEARSEIGIDNKIEELIGDSAVEKEEEEILSVVLLFWIIFQESFESIANQTLVEEFVHENKQKGNVRPSTLKQLEKWIGTSPSLSIVTSIEDDNWLEVEDFFTREPKRVKMREMDQELEIGSMLLGFLLPYGSYYTYFFFFLDLPADEADNAGMLLSDAFTQSEHDDPVDFMIQEFHNIVKFLILAEDSLGLLELEWDNPIYEMVSMLYEKKVDELADYYPGLKETGSLLWNTYCEMEQPTIRKPQVHAAALHYFIDSNIPGLGYYTQKELAEIYGVTPASVSKAYRQIEEVLGEEIEELMDEMLEDGPFDDEIDGSFPFDRMGMERMMREATKAIEGQDFDSLNEMNAYLDNMVNNPNEQPKRSLSTQDQAQELIYDAYETDSGAKRVKLAKRALDLDAHCVDAYNILGEEDSNPLKALQHFKNGMELGEKALGASFFKENKGMFWGLIETRPYMRAKANYAQTLSIVGKKKEAIQQYEELLDLNENDNQGIRDLLFQLQVELGEYQKAKELLDRYPDDFTARGTFNSVLMEYLLNGFSEKLKALFRHAQQRNPHVVDYLVKRKRLPRQIPFSFTLGDTREAEIYVADTQHLWEKQEKLLRWLQGMR
;
A
#
# COMPACT_ATOMS: atom_id res chain seq x y z
N MET A 1 -7.89 3.30 55.09
CA MET A 1 -9.28 3.61 54.68
C MET A 1 -9.27 3.80 53.18
N SER A 2 -9.85 2.87 52.42
CA SER A 2 -10.04 3.01 50.98
C SER A 2 -11.24 3.94 50.72
N VAL A 3 -11.05 4.98 49.92
CA VAL A 3 -12.12 5.90 49.51
C VAL A 3 -13.14 5.12 48.66
N GLY A 4 -14.42 5.15 49.02
CA GLY A 4 -15.48 4.49 48.29
C GLY A 4 -15.73 5.15 46.94
N ARG A 5 -16.08 4.36 45.92
CA ARG A 5 -16.32 4.80 44.52
C ARG A 5 -17.24 6.02 44.40
N ASN A 6 -18.24 6.15 45.29
CA ASN A 6 -19.22 7.24 45.29
C ASN A 6 -18.90 8.37 46.28
N ASP A 7 -17.81 8.27 47.05
CA ASP A 7 -17.40 9.27 48.03
C ASP A 7 -16.86 10.54 47.33
N PRO A 8 -16.87 11.70 47.99
CA PRO A 8 -16.22 12.90 47.49
C PRO A 8 -14.73 12.65 47.22
N CYS A 9 -14.23 13.11 46.07
CA CYS A 9 -12.86 12.89 45.66
C CYS A 9 -11.87 13.61 46.60
N PRO A 10 -10.84 12.91 47.11
CA PRO A 10 -9.89 13.48 48.08
C PRO A 10 -9.00 14.59 47.49
N CYS A 11 -8.99 14.78 46.17
CA CYS A 11 -8.25 15.87 45.52
C CYS A 11 -8.90 17.26 45.71
N GLY A 12 -10.04 17.35 46.41
CA GLY A 12 -10.71 18.63 46.69
C GLY A 12 -11.58 19.17 45.55
N SER A 13 -11.82 18.38 44.49
CA SER A 13 -12.62 18.82 43.34
C SER A 13 -14.13 18.89 43.60
N GLY A 14 -14.61 18.35 44.72
CA GLY A 14 -16.04 18.26 45.05
C GLY A 14 -16.83 17.24 44.22
N LYS A 15 -16.23 16.61 43.21
CA LYS A 15 -16.84 15.53 42.40
C LYS A 15 -16.76 14.18 43.12
N LYS A 16 -17.62 13.21 42.77
CA LYS A 16 -17.50 11.82 43.24
C LYS A 16 -16.18 11.22 42.75
N TYR A 17 -15.50 10.39 43.56
CA TYR A 17 -14.20 9.81 43.25
C TYR A 17 -14.17 9.11 41.88
N LYS A 18 -15.25 8.38 41.54
CA LYS A 18 -15.45 7.74 40.22
C LYS A 18 -15.52 8.68 39.01
N LYS A 19 -15.87 9.96 39.20
CA LYS A 19 -16.02 10.98 38.13
C LYS A 19 -14.89 12.03 38.17
N CYS A 20 -13.76 11.67 38.77
CA CYS A 20 -12.63 12.57 38.96
C CYS A 20 -11.32 11.78 38.89
N CYS A 21 -10.68 11.51 40.03
CA CYS A 21 -9.36 10.88 40.05
C CYS A 21 -9.39 9.39 39.75
N MET A 22 -10.55 8.72 39.74
CA MET A 22 -10.65 7.32 39.32
C MET A 22 -10.78 7.16 37.80
N SER A 23 -11.44 8.09 37.12
CA SER A 23 -11.61 8.11 35.66
C SER A 23 -10.41 8.75 34.94
N ASN A 24 -9.55 9.47 35.65
CA ASN A 24 -8.26 9.99 35.15
C ASN A 24 -7.08 9.06 35.44
N VAL A 25 -7.33 7.79 35.79
CA VAL A 25 -6.27 6.79 35.93
C VAL A 25 -6.07 6.15 34.56
N VAL A 26 -5.19 6.71 33.74
CA VAL A 26 -4.65 5.96 32.60
C VAL A 26 -3.93 4.76 33.19
N SER A 27 -4.32 3.53 32.81
CA SER A 27 -3.62 2.34 33.27
C SER A 27 -2.16 2.47 32.82
N LEU A 28 -1.22 2.15 33.71
CA LEU A 28 0.20 2.17 33.36
C LEU A 28 0.48 1.25 32.16
N GLU A 29 -0.31 0.19 32.02
CA GLU A 29 -0.32 -0.73 30.89
C GLU A 29 -0.71 -0.07 29.56
N ASN A 30 -1.71 0.82 29.53
CA ASN A 30 -2.06 1.56 28.30
C ASN A 30 -0.99 2.60 27.94
N VAL A 31 -0.38 3.25 28.95
CA VAL A 31 0.74 4.18 28.70
C VAL A 31 1.94 3.45 28.11
N ILE A 32 2.29 2.29 28.68
CA ILE A 32 3.37 1.45 28.17
C ILE A 32 3.03 0.92 26.77
N GLY A 33 1.80 0.46 26.55
CA GLY A 33 1.32 -0.01 25.25
C GLY A 33 1.49 1.05 24.17
N ASN A 34 0.97 2.26 24.38
CA ASN A 34 1.09 3.35 23.40
C ASN A 34 2.55 3.76 23.13
N GLU A 35 3.43 3.71 24.14
CA GLU A 35 4.87 3.99 23.93
C GLU A 35 5.56 2.87 23.15
N LEU A 36 5.23 1.61 23.45
CA LEU A 36 5.67 0.46 22.66
C LEU A 36 5.13 0.54 21.23
N ASP A 37 3.93 1.09 21.02
CA ASP A 37 3.38 1.25 19.69
C ASP A 37 4.22 2.19 18.82
N GLN A 38 4.60 3.34 19.39
CA GLN A 38 5.51 4.29 18.76
C GLN A 38 6.90 3.71 18.52
N LEU A 39 7.42 2.92 19.47
CA LEU A 39 8.73 2.29 19.35
C LEU A 39 8.77 1.24 18.24
N GLN A 40 7.70 0.48 18.03
CA GLN A 40 7.61 -0.46 16.92
C GLN A 40 7.61 0.29 15.57
N GLN A 41 6.88 1.40 15.44
CA GLN A 41 6.91 2.22 14.23
C GLN A 41 8.31 2.76 13.95
N GLN A 42 9.00 3.26 14.98
CA GLN A 42 10.38 3.71 14.86
C GLN A 42 11.33 2.58 14.46
N LEU A 43 11.18 1.38 15.01
CA LEU A 43 11.98 0.20 14.65
C LEU A 43 11.83 -0.12 13.15
N PHE A 44 10.61 -0.17 12.64
CA PHE A 44 10.34 -0.44 11.22
C PHE A 44 10.92 0.64 10.30
N PHE A 45 10.51 1.91 10.46
CA PHE A 45 10.95 2.98 9.56
C PHE A 45 12.47 3.26 9.63
N SER A 46 13.08 3.07 10.81
CA SER A 46 14.53 3.22 10.94
C SER A 46 15.32 2.04 10.36
N SER A 47 14.67 0.89 10.15
CA SER A 47 15.24 -0.27 9.46
C SER A 47 15.16 -0.09 7.95
N GLU A 48 13.97 0.28 7.44
CA GLU A 48 13.70 0.53 6.02
C GLU A 48 14.60 1.63 5.43
N ALA A 49 14.90 2.68 6.21
CA ALA A 49 15.72 3.80 5.75
C ALA A 49 17.23 3.47 5.57
N ARG A 50 17.68 2.25 5.89
CA ARG A 50 19.11 1.87 5.97
C ARG A 50 19.60 1.02 4.80
N SER A 51 19.47 1.55 3.58
CA SER A 51 19.99 0.92 2.35
C SER A 51 21.48 0.48 2.42
N GLU A 52 22.30 1.12 3.25
CA GLU A 52 23.73 0.79 3.39
C GLU A 52 24.00 -0.54 4.14
N ILE A 53 23.01 -1.09 4.85
CA ILE A 53 23.16 -2.34 5.62
C ILE A 53 23.01 -3.59 4.74
N GLY A 54 22.49 -3.43 3.51
CA GLY A 54 22.31 -4.52 2.56
C GLY A 54 21.03 -5.32 2.77
N ILE A 55 20.00 -4.70 3.36
CA ILE A 55 18.67 -5.30 3.57
C ILE A 55 18.06 -5.71 2.22
N ASP A 56 18.05 -4.81 1.23
CA ASP A 56 17.47 -5.08 -0.09
C ASP A 56 18.14 -6.29 -0.76
N ASN A 57 19.47 -6.36 -0.73
CA ASN A 57 20.22 -7.50 -1.26
C ASN A 57 19.87 -8.81 -0.53
N LYS A 58 19.58 -8.74 0.78
CA LYS A 58 19.21 -9.90 1.57
C LYS A 58 17.79 -10.36 1.25
N ILE A 59 16.87 -9.42 1.01
CA ILE A 59 15.51 -9.72 0.54
C ILE A 59 15.60 -10.38 -0.85
N GLU A 60 16.34 -9.79 -1.79
CA GLU A 60 16.59 -10.37 -3.12
C GLU A 60 17.19 -11.78 -3.03
N GLU A 61 18.16 -12.01 -2.13
CA GLU A 61 18.74 -13.35 -1.89
C GLU A 61 17.69 -14.35 -1.40
N LEU A 62 16.82 -13.94 -0.46
CA LEU A 62 15.79 -14.79 0.13
C LEU A 62 14.64 -15.07 -0.85
N ILE A 63 14.28 -14.11 -1.71
CA ILE A 63 13.28 -14.29 -2.77
C ILE A 63 13.86 -15.17 -3.89
N GLY A 64 15.12 -14.96 -4.26
CA GLY A 64 15.80 -15.70 -5.32
C GLY A 64 15.15 -15.53 -6.69
N ASP A 65 15.43 -16.44 -7.63
CA ASP A 65 14.88 -16.42 -9.01
C ASP A 65 13.42 -16.89 -9.12
N SER A 66 12.64 -16.77 -8.04
CA SER A 66 11.25 -17.23 -8.01
C SER A 66 10.42 -16.29 -8.88
N ALA A 67 9.66 -16.83 -9.84
CA ALA A 67 8.68 -16.05 -10.60
C ALA A 67 7.46 -15.83 -9.69
N VAL A 68 7.52 -14.75 -8.90
CA VAL A 68 6.41 -14.23 -8.09
C VAL A 68 5.76 -13.09 -8.87
N GLU A 69 4.44 -12.95 -8.76
CA GLU A 69 3.78 -11.75 -9.26
C GLU A 69 4.24 -10.53 -8.46
N LYS A 70 4.11 -9.34 -9.06
CA LYS A 70 4.63 -8.12 -8.44
C LYS A 70 3.96 -7.83 -7.09
N GLU A 71 2.66 -8.11 -6.98
CA GLU A 71 1.90 -7.88 -5.75
C GLU A 71 2.36 -8.84 -4.63
N GLU A 72 2.57 -10.12 -4.96
CA GLU A 72 3.13 -11.12 -4.06
C GLU A 72 4.57 -10.78 -3.63
N GLU A 73 5.39 -10.29 -4.56
CA GLU A 73 6.77 -9.86 -4.29
C GLU A 73 6.80 -8.70 -3.30
N GLU A 74 5.87 -7.75 -3.40
CA GLU A 74 5.73 -6.63 -2.46
C GLU A 74 5.35 -7.13 -1.05
N ILE A 75 4.37 -8.04 -0.93
CA ILE A 75 4.00 -8.64 0.37
C ILE A 75 5.15 -9.44 0.96
N LEU A 76 5.79 -10.30 0.15
CA LEU A 76 6.91 -11.14 0.53
C LEU A 76 8.08 -10.29 1.03
N SER A 77 8.40 -9.19 0.33
CA SER A 77 9.45 -8.25 0.72
C SER A 77 9.22 -7.66 2.11
N VAL A 78 7.98 -7.28 2.44
CA VAL A 78 7.65 -6.69 3.74
C VAL A 78 7.73 -7.74 4.85
N VAL A 79 7.23 -8.95 4.61
CA VAL A 79 7.26 -10.04 5.62
C VAL A 79 8.70 -10.52 5.85
N LEU A 80 9.52 -10.61 4.81
CA LEU A 80 10.94 -10.92 4.92
C LEU A 80 11.72 -9.80 5.63
N LEU A 81 11.36 -8.54 5.43
CA LEU A 81 11.93 -7.43 6.20
C LEU A 81 11.69 -7.62 7.71
N PHE A 82 10.53 -8.09 8.13
CA PHE A 82 10.28 -8.38 9.55
C PHE A 82 11.23 -9.47 10.06
N TRP A 83 11.41 -10.55 9.30
CA TRP A 83 12.39 -11.58 9.64
C TRP A 83 13.80 -11.02 9.76
N ILE A 84 14.23 -10.18 8.81
CA ILE A 84 15.53 -9.50 8.85
C ILE A 84 15.68 -8.64 10.10
N ILE A 85 14.63 -7.91 10.50
CA ILE A 85 14.65 -7.04 11.70
C ILE A 85 14.96 -7.83 12.97
N PHE A 86 14.37 -9.02 13.11
CA PHE A 86 14.43 -9.81 14.34
C PHE A 86 15.48 -10.92 14.34
N GLN A 87 15.85 -11.47 13.18
CA GLN A 87 16.70 -12.67 13.06
C GLN A 87 18.04 -12.42 12.39
N GLU A 88 18.11 -11.54 11.40
CA GLU A 88 19.34 -11.36 10.62
C GLU A 88 20.31 -10.42 11.36
N SER A 89 21.55 -10.89 11.53
CA SER A 89 22.63 -10.10 12.13
C SER A 89 23.56 -9.53 11.08
N PHE A 90 23.95 -8.26 11.21
CA PHE A 90 24.82 -7.61 10.22
C PHE A 90 26.17 -7.19 10.83
N GLU A 91 27.27 -7.45 10.11
CA GLU A 91 28.61 -7.03 10.52
C GLU A 91 28.72 -5.51 10.71
N SER A 92 28.00 -4.73 9.88
CA SER A 92 27.97 -3.27 9.89
C SER A 92 27.45 -2.68 11.21
N ILE A 93 26.67 -3.44 11.97
CA ILE A 93 26.13 -3.07 13.29
C ILE A 93 26.66 -4.00 14.39
N ALA A 94 27.93 -4.39 14.26
CA ALA A 94 28.66 -5.20 15.24
C ALA A 94 28.08 -6.61 15.48
N ASN A 95 27.60 -7.26 14.40
CA ASN A 95 26.98 -8.59 14.43
C ASN A 95 25.75 -8.64 15.34
N GLN A 96 24.97 -7.55 15.37
CA GLN A 96 23.69 -7.48 16.04
C GLN A 96 22.56 -7.55 15.02
N THR A 97 21.38 -7.94 15.48
CA THR A 97 20.12 -7.74 14.74
C THR A 97 19.69 -6.27 14.84
N LEU A 98 18.79 -5.84 13.94
CA LEU A 98 18.27 -4.46 13.96
C LEU A 98 17.47 -4.18 15.25
N VAL A 99 16.73 -5.16 15.76
CA VAL A 99 16.02 -5.02 17.05
C VAL A 99 16.99 -4.86 18.22
N GLU A 100 18.11 -5.60 18.25
CA GLU A 100 19.11 -5.47 19.32
C GLU A 100 19.76 -4.09 19.32
N GLU A 101 20.21 -3.62 18.17
CA GLU A 101 20.79 -2.28 18.03
C GLU A 101 19.77 -1.21 18.45
N PHE A 102 18.53 -1.31 17.98
CA PHE A 102 17.45 -0.38 18.32
C PHE A 102 17.18 -0.33 19.82
N VAL A 103 17.13 -1.47 20.50
CA VAL A 103 16.96 -1.56 21.95
C VAL A 103 18.16 -0.92 22.67
N HIS A 104 19.38 -1.19 22.21
CA HIS A 104 20.59 -0.59 22.76
C HIS A 104 20.63 0.92 22.61
N GLU A 105 20.27 1.46 21.45
CA GLU A 105 20.18 2.90 21.22
C GLU A 105 19.16 3.58 22.15
N ASN A 106 17.96 3.00 22.27
CA ASN A 106 16.90 3.55 23.12
C ASN A 106 17.28 3.52 24.61
N LYS A 107 18.01 2.47 25.03
CA LYS A 107 18.60 2.38 26.37
C LYS A 107 19.65 3.45 26.62
N GLN A 108 20.47 3.79 25.63
CA GLN A 108 21.51 4.82 25.76
C GLN A 108 20.93 6.25 25.74
N LYS A 109 19.94 6.51 24.87
CA LYS A 109 19.29 7.83 24.75
C LYS A 109 18.56 8.22 26.05
N GLY A 110 18.06 7.24 26.81
CA GLY A 110 17.45 7.47 28.13
C GLY A 110 16.10 8.19 28.10
N ASN A 111 15.48 8.33 26.93
CA ASN A 111 14.20 9.01 26.74
C ASN A 111 12.99 8.06 26.88
N VAL A 112 13.23 6.76 26.99
CA VAL A 112 12.20 5.73 27.19
C VAL A 112 12.05 5.43 28.69
N ARG A 113 10.81 5.31 29.17
CA ARG A 113 10.55 5.01 30.59
C ARG A 113 11.14 3.65 31.00
N PRO A 114 11.61 3.47 32.23
CA PRO A 114 12.18 2.19 32.68
C PRO A 114 11.25 0.98 32.53
N SER A 115 9.94 1.18 32.73
CA SER A 115 8.93 0.12 32.57
C SER A 115 8.71 -0.26 31.12
N THR A 116 8.70 0.71 30.20
CA THR A 116 8.59 0.52 28.75
C THR A 116 9.85 -0.13 28.21
N LEU A 117 11.03 0.36 28.63
CA LEU A 117 12.33 -0.20 28.25
C LEU A 117 12.45 -1.67 28.65
N LYS A 118 11.93 -2.06 29.83
CA LYS A 118 11.91 -3.47 30.27
C LYS A 118 11.06 -4.37 29.36
N GLN A 119 10.01 -3.84 28.74
CA GLN A 119 9.24 -4.61 27.75
C GLN A 119 9.93 -4.59 26.38
N LEU A 120 10.47 -3.44 25.97
CA LEU A 120 11.26 -3.31 24.74
C LEU A 120 12.45 -4.29 24.72
N GLU A 121 13.15 -4.46 25.85
CA GLU A 121 14.23 -5.45 25.99
C GLU A 121 13.79 -6.90 25.71
N LYS A 122 12.50 -7.22 25.86
CA LYS A 122 11.96 -8.55 25.55
C LYS A 122 11.61 -8.75 24.08
N TRP A 123 11.67 -7.71 23.26
CA TRP A 123 11.52 -7.86 21.82
C TRP A 123 12.74 -8.54 21.21
N ILE A 124 13.90 -8.45 21.87
CA ILE A 124 15.08 -9.25 21.55
C ILE A 124 14.72 -10.73 21.73
N GLY A 125 14.88 -11.52 20.67
CA GLY A 125 14.51 -12.93 20.64
C GLY A 125 13.05 -13.20 20.27
N THR A 126 12.30 -12.19 19.81
CA THR A 126 11.03 -12.44 19.10
C THR A 126 11.33 -13.26 17.87
N SER A 127 10.63 -14.38 17.67
CA SER A 127 10.73 -15.25 16.49
C SER A 127 9.44 -15.19 15.66
N PRO A 128 9.47 -15.66 14.40
CA PRO A 128 8.23 -15.94 13.67
C PRO A 128 7.32 -16.87 14.48
N SER A 129 6.02 -16.62 14.40
CA SER A 129 4.97 -17.34 15.12
C SER A 129 3.86 -17.69 14.13
N LEU A 130 3.49 -18.96 14.08
CA LEU A 130 2.27 -19.43 13.42
C LEU A 130 1.25 -19.74 14.50
N SER A 131 0.14 -19.01 14.51
CA SER A 131 -0.83 -19.04 15.62
C SER A 131 -2.23 -19.33 15.11
N ILE A 132 -2.96 -20.22 15.77
CA ILE A 132 -4.36 -20.52 15.45
C ILE A 132 -5.26 -19.62 16.31
N VAL A 133 -6.25 -18.98 15.73
CA VAL A 133 -7.27 -18.21 16.45
C VAL A 133 -8.19 -19.19 17.21
N THR A 134 -8.15 -19.14 18.54
CA THR A 134 -8.93 -20.06 19.40
C THR A 134 -10.18 -19.41 20.00
N SER A 135 -10.14 -18.09 20.22
CA SER A 135 -11.27 -17.31 20.70
C SER A 135 -11.14 -15.86 20.26
N ILE A 136 -12.28 -15.23 19.96
CA ILE A 136 -12.39 -13.80 19.69
C ILE A 136 -13.19 -13.20 20.85
N GLU A 137 -12.55 -12.39 21.69
CA GLU A 137 -13.19 -11.79 22.88
C GLU A 137 -14.04 -10.57 22.49
N ASP A 138 -13.45 -9.67 21.68
CA ASP A 138 -14.05 -8.49 21.05
C ASP A 138 -13.21 -8.09 19.82
N ASP A 139 -13.60 -7.04 19.10
CA ASP A 139 -12.97 -6.62 17.83
C ASP A 139 -11.48 -6.24 17.96
N ASN A 140 -10.95 -6.12 19.19
CA ASN A 140 -9.54 -5.76 19.43
C ASN A 140 -8.76 -6.84 20.19
N TRP A 141 -9.41 -7.92 20.64
CA TRP A 141 -8.78 -8.92 21.50
C TRP A 141 -9.10 -10.33 21.03
N LEU A 142 -8.04 -11.11 20.82
CA LEU A 142 -8.11 -12.52 20.47
C LEU A 142 -7.22 -13.36 21.37
N GLU A 143 -7.62 -14.60 21.60
CA GLU A 143 -6.75 -15.64 22.13
C GLU A 143 -6.30 -16.51 20.96
N VAL A 144 -4.98 -16.56 20.76
CA VAL A 144 -4.36 -17.50 19.82
C VAL A 144 -3.56 -18.55 20.56
N GLU A 145 -3.40 -19.69 19.91
CA GLU A 145 -2.53 -20.75 20.36
C GLU A 145 -1.44 -20.98 19.32
N ASP A 146 -0.18 -21.05 19.75
CA ASP A 146 0.93 -21.37 18.85
C ASP A 146 0.75 -22.78 18.25
N PHE A 147 0.82 -22.88 16.92
CA PHE A 147 0.49 -24.10 16.18
C PHE A 147 1.31 -25.32 16.63
N PHE A 148 2.60 -25.13 16.87
CA PHE A 148 3.51 -26.21 17.23
C PHE A 148 3.59 -26.42 18.75
N THR A 149 3.83 -25.34 19.50
CA THR A 149 4.12 -25.41 20.94
C THR A 149 2.86 -25.48 21.80
N ARG A 150 1.68 -25.17 21.22
CA ARG A 150 0.39 -25.15 21.91
C ARG A 150 0.32 -24.11 23.04
N GLU A 151 1.21 -23.11 23.01
CA GLU A 151 1.24 -22.04 24.00
C GLU A 151 0.13 -21.01 23.72
N PRO A 152 -0.80 -20.77 24.67
CA PRO A 152 -1.84 -19.77 24.51
C PRO A 152 -1.29 -18.36 24.74
N LYS A 153 -1.64 -17.43 23.86
CA LYS A 153 -1.26 -16.01 23.92
C LYS A 153 -2.49 -15.14 23.71
N ARG A 154 -2.69 -14.19 24.63
CA ARG A 154 -3.71 -13.15 24.48
C ARG A 154 -3.14 -11.99 23.67
N VAL A 155 -3.75 -11.70 22.54
CA VAL A 155 -3.25 -10.75 21.54
C VAL A 155 -4.22 -9.59 21.44
N LYS A 156 -3.68 -8.38 21.43
CA LYS A 156 -4.40 -7.17 21.10
C LYS A 156 -4.18 -6.85 19.64
N MET A 157 -5.25 -6.79 18.85
CA MET A 157 -5.19 -6.34 17.45
C MET A 157 -5.03 -4.83 17.38
N ARG A 158 -4.46 -4.38 16.26
CA ARG A 158 -4.48 -2.98 15.84
C ARG A 158 -5.41 -2.91 14.65
N GLU A 159 -6.38 -2.00 14.69
CA GLU A 159 -7.46 -1.80 13.70
C GLU A 159 -7.07 -2.27 12.28
N MET A 160 -7.63 -3.41 11.87
CA MET A 160 -7.58 -3.94 10.51
C MET A 160 -9.00 -4.36 10.11
N ASP A 161 -9.39 -4.04 8.87
CA ASP A 161 -10.67 -4.38 8.22
C ASP A 161 -10.81 -5.89 7.92
N GLN A 162 -10.14 -6.77 8.67
CA GLN A 162 -10.12 -8.22 8.40
C GLN A 162 -11.13 -8.95 9.30
N GLU A 163 -12.13 -9.59 8.68
CA GLU A 163 -13.03 -10.54 9.35
C GLU A 163 -12.28 -11.85 9.67
N LEU A 164 -11.63 -11.91 10.82
CA LEU A 164 -11.04 -13.16 11.33
C LEU A 164 -12.10 -14.07 11.94
N GLU A 165 -11.94 -15.38 11.74
CA GLU A 165 -12.80 -16.39 12.35
C GLU A 165 -12.01 -17.35 13.26
N ILE A 166 -12.75 -18.06 14.12
CA ILE A 166 -12.14 -19.08 14.97
C ILE A 166 -11.66 -20.23 14.07
N GLY A 167 -10.38 -20.58 14.19
CA GLY A 167 -9.72 -21.58 13.36
C GLY A 167 -8.75 -20.99 12.34
N SER A 168 -8.83 -19.69 12.02
CA SER A 168 -7.87 -19.03 11.13
C SER A 168 -6.44 -19.17 11.66
N MET A 169 -5.48 -19.33 10.74
CA MET A 169 -4.05 -19.35 11.07
C MET A 169 -3.40 -18.02 10.74
N LEU A 170 -2.59 -17.51 11.66
CA LEU A 170 -1.93 -16.21 11.56
C LEU A 170 -0.42 -16.39 11.64
N LEU A 171 0.29 -16.00 10.58
CA LEU A 171 1.74 -15.97 10.54
C LEU A 171 2.24 -14.55 10.76
N GLY A 172 3.08 -14.35 11.77
CA GLY A 172 3.70 -13.05 12.03
C GLY A 172 4.65 -13.05 13.22
N PHE A 173 4.99 -11.87 13.71
CA PHE A 173 5.91 -11.68 14.83
C PHE A 173 5.17 -11.13 16.06
N LEU A 174 4.97 -11.96 17.08
CA LEU A 174 4.25 -11.56 18.30
C LEU A 174 5.16 -10.85 19.29
N LEU A 175 4.98 -9.54 19.41
CA LEU A 175 5.71 -8.70 20.35
C LEU A 175 5.11 -8.73 21.76
N PRO A 176 5.92 -8.97 22.81
CA PRO A 176 5.45 -8.95 24.19
C PRO A 176 5.25 -7.52 24.70
N TYR A 177 4.02 -7.21 25.15
CA TYR A 177 3.63 -5.88 25.68
C TYR A 177 3.44 -5.87 27.21
N GLY A 178 3.66 -7.02 27.85
CA GLY A 178 3.57 -7.17 29.29
C GLY A 178 2.62 -8.30 29.66
N SER A 179 1.32 -8.02 29.75
CA SER A 179 0.29 -9.03 30.01
C SER A 179 -0.33 -9.62 28.74
N TYR A 180 0.00 -9.05 27.59
CA TYR A 180 -0.52 -9.42 26.28
C TYR A 180 0.56 -9.27 25.20
N TYR A 181 0.22 -9.70 23.99
CA TYR A 181 1.04 -9.59 22.78
C TYR A 181 0.34 -8.74 21.72
N THR A 182 1.10 -8.25 20.75
CA THR A 182 0.57 -7.66 19.51
C THR A 182 1.44 -8.15 18.35
N TYR A 183 0.87 -8.28 17.16
CA TYR A 183 1.68 -8.53 15.97
C TYR A 183 2.55 -7.32 15.62
N PHE A 184 3.71 -7.57 15.03
CA PHE A 184 4.54 -6.54 14.44
C PHE A 184 3.93 -6.09 13.10
N PHE A 185 3.30 -4.91 13.09
CA PHE A 185 2.56 -4.27 12.01
C PHE A 185 1.31 -5.04 11.56
N PHE A 186 1.49 -6.20 10.95
CA PHE A 186 0.41 -7.07 10.49
C PHE A 186 0.82 -8.55 10.61
N PHE A 187 -0.08 -9.44 10.22
CA PHE A 187 0.14 -10.87 10.07
C PHE A 187 -0.40 -11.29 8.71
N LEU A 188 0.14 -12.37 8.15
CA LEU A 188 -0.53 -13.08 7.06
C LEU A 188 -1.56 -14.01 7.67
N ASP A 189 -2.81 -13.90 7.24
CA ASP A 189 -3.90 -14.76 7.68
C ASP A 189 -4.27 -15.81 6.63
N LEU A 190 -4.58 -17.00 7.11
CA LEU A 190 -5.20 -18.07 6.34
C LEU A 190 -6.59 -18.32 6.93
N PRO A 191 -7.65 -18.28 6.11
CA PRO A 191 -9.00 -18.65 6.50
C PRO A 191 -9.08 -20.03 7.18
N ALA A 192 -10.11 -20.26 8.01
CA ALA A 192 -10.15 -21.48 8.82
C ALA A 192 -10.35 -22.76 7.98
N ASP A 193 -10.97 -22.65 6.81
CA ASP A 193 -11.17 -23.76 5.87
C ASP A 193 -9.89 -24.16 5.14
N GLU A 194 -8.93 -23.25 4.97
CA GLU A 194 -7.60 -23.55 4.43
C GLU A 194 -6.61 -23.96 5.51
N ALA A 195 -6.86 -23.54 6.75
CA ALA A 195 -5.92 -23.67 7.85
C ALA A 195 -5.55 -25.13 8.19
N ASP A 196 -6.51 -26.05 8.12
CA ASP A 196 -6.24 -27.47 8.42
C ASP A 196 -5.24 -28.07 7.42
N ASN A 197 -5.37 -27.76 6.14
CA ASN A 197 -4.50 -28.27 5.07
C ASN A 197 -3.09 -27.68 5.17
N ALA A 198 -3.00 -26.35 5.30
CA ALA A 198 -1.71 -25.68 5.48
C ALA A 198 -1.00 -26.18 6.75
N GLY A 199 -1.74 -26.41 7.84
CA GLY A 199 -1.22 -26.93 9.09
C GLY A 199 -0.67 -28.35 8.95
N MET A 200 -1.38 -29.23 8.23
CA MET A 200 -0.90 -30.58 7.94
C MET A 200 0.41 -30.55 7.14
N LEU A 201 0.47 -29.75 6.08
CA LEU A 201 1.66 -29.64 5.23
C LEU A 201 2.86 -29.08 5.99
N LEU A 202 2.66 -28.06 6.82
CA LEU A 202 3.73 -27.50 7.67
C LEU A 202 4.18 -28.48 8.76
N SER A 203 3.26 -29.27 9.33
CA SER A 203 3.60 -30.33 10.28
C SER A 203 4.42 -31.44 9.62
N ASP A 204 4.09 -31.82 8.40
CA ASP A 204 4.82 -32.81 7.62
C ASP A 204 6.20 -32.28 7.22
N ALA A 205 6.29 -31.02 6.77
CA ALA A 205 7.54 -30.34 6.46
C ALA A 205 8.46 -30.29 7.69
N PHE A 206 7.94 -29.90 8.86
CA PHE A 206 8.70 -29.92 10.11
C PHE A 206 9.20 -31.33 10.45
N THR A 207 8.33 -32.35 10.37
CA THR A 207 8.68 -33.75 10.68
C THR A 207 9.75 -34.32 9.75
N GLN A 208 9.79 -33.86 8.49
CA GLN A 208 10.76 -34.27 7.48
C GLN A 208 12.04 -33.43 7.49
N SER A 209 12.02 -32.26 8.14
CA SER A 209 13.18 -31.38 8.26
C SER A 209 14.25 -31.95 9.20
N GLU A 210 15.45 -31.35 9.18
CA GLU A 210 16.53 -31.68 10.12
C GLU A 210 16.39 -30.95 11.47
N HIS A 211 15.33 -30.15 11.66
CA HIS A 211 15.12 -29.35 12.87
C HIS A 211 14.41 -30.15 13.96
N ASP A 212 15.00 -30.19 15.16
CA ASP A 212 14.39 -30.83 16.34
C ASP A 212 13.49 -29.86 17.15
N ASP A 213 13.61 -28.56 16.90
CA ASP A 213 12.90 -27.49 17.61
C ASP A 213 12.00 -26.69 16.66
N PRO A 214 10.69 -26.56 16.94
CA PRO A 214 9.79 -25.84 16.05
C PRO A 214 10.12 -24.36 15.88
N VAL A 215 10.70 -23.71 16.90
CA VAL A 215 11.07 -22.29 16.80
C VAL A 215 12.26 -22.12 15.86
N ASP A 216 13.27 -22.99 15.99
CA ASP A 216 14.39 -23.03 15.03
C ASP A 216 13.90 -23.31 13.61
N PHE A 217 13.01 -24.29 13.40
CA PHE A 217 12.38 -24.55 12.10
C PHE A 217 11.70 -23.30 11.54
N MET A 218 10.85 -22.64 12.32
CA MET A 218 10.15 -21.42 11.91
C MET A 218 11.11 -20.27 11.57
N ILE A 219 12.27 -20.18 12.22
CA ILE A 219 13.29 -19.17 11.92
C ILE A 219 14.02 -19.51 10.62
N GLN A 220 14.52 -20.73 10.48
CA GLN A 220 15.39 -21.12 9.36
C GLN A 220 14.61 -21.28 8.06
N GLU A 221 13.38 -21.83 8.13
CA GLU A 221 12.53 -22.09 6.97
C GLU A 221 11.53 -20.96 6.68
N PHE A 222 11.64 -19.83 7.38
CA PHE A 222 10.64 -18.76 7.30
C PHE A 222 10.33 -18.31 5.87
N HIS A 223 11.35 -18.06 5.06
CA HIS A 223 11.19 -17.61 3.68
C HIS A 223 10.47 -18.65 2.80
N ASN A 224 10.72 -19.95 3.02
CA ASN A 224 10.05 -21.03 2.31
C ASN A 224 8.59 -21.17 2.78
N ILE A 225 8.34 -21.02 4.08
CA ILE A 225 6.99 -21.05 4.66
C ILE A 225 6.15 -19.89 4.12
N VAL A 226 6.68 -18.67 4.11
CA VAL A 226 5.96 -17.49 3.59
C VAL A 226 5.70 -17.63 2.10
N LYS A 227 6.70 -18.03 1.30
CA LYS A 227 6.50 -18.32 -0.12
C LYS A 227 5.45 -19.38 -0.32
N PHE A 228 5.51 -20.46 0.44
CA PHE A 228 4.50 -21.51 0.39
C PHE A 228 3.13 -20.93 0.68
N LEU A 229 2.94 -20.08 1.69
CA LEU A 229 1.61 -19.57 2.03
C LEU A 229 1.09 -18.52 1.03
N ILE A 230 1.95 -17.65 0.49
CA ILE A 230 1.58 -16.63 -0.49
C ILE A 230 1.34 -17.25 -1.87
N LEU A 231 2.31 -18.01 -2.39
CA LEU A 231 2.20 -18.70 -3.70
C LEU A 231 1.18 -19.84 -3.67
N ALA A 232 0.71 -20.21 -2.48
CA ALA A 232 -0.37 -21.16 -2.34
C ALA A 232 -1.75 -20.52 -2.40
N GLU A 233 -1.96 -19.20 -2.40
CA GLU A 233 -3.29 -18.69 -2.77
C GLU A 233 -3.63 -19.08 -4.22
N ASP A 234 -2.63 -19.09 -5.13
CA ASP A 234 -2.81 -19.63 -6.49
C ASP A 234 -2.63 -21.16 -6.58
N SER A 235 -1.79 -21.78 -5.74
CA SER A 235 -1.56 -23.24 -5.78
C SER A 235 -2.50 -24.08 -4.90
N LEU A 236 -3.23 -23.50 -3.95
CA LEU A 236 -4.30 -24.13 -3.17
C LEU A 236 -5.61 -24.17 -3.95
N GLY A 237 -5.81 -23.26 -4.90
CA GLY A 237 -6.84 -23.42 -5.96
C GLY A 237 -6.60 -24.63 -6.88
N LEU A 238 -5.38 -25.20 -6.85
CA LEU A 238 -4.96 -26.33 -7.68
C LEU A 238 -4.85 -27.67 -6.93
N LEU A 239 -5.09 -27.70 -5.62
CA LEU A 239 -5.09 -28.95 -4.86
C LEU A 239 -6.49 -29.60 -4.90
N GLU A 240 -6.61 -30.46 -5.91
CA GLU A 240 -7.76 -31.29 -6.35
C GLU A 240 -8.75 -30.59 -7.29
N LEU A 241 -8.31 -30.33 -8.53
CA LEU A 241 -9.24 -30.26 -9.67
C LEU A 241 -10.18 -31.48 -9.60
N GLU A 242 -11.48 -31.24 -9.40
CA GLU A 242 -12.47 -32.31 -9.40
C GLU A 242 -12.62 -32.87 -10.81
N TRP A 243 -12.25 -34.13 -11.00
CA TRP A 243 -12.37 -34.81 -12.29
C TRP A 243 -13.67 -35.61 -12.36
N ASP A 244 -14.63 -35.12 -13.14
CA ASP A 244 -15.88 -35.83 -13.44
C ASP A 244 -15.67 -37.24 -14.05
N ASN A 245 -14.49 -37.49 -14.62
CA ASN A 245 -14.15 -38.76 -15.23
C ASN A 245 -12.68 -39.11 -14.96
N PRO A 246 -12.38 -40.31 -14.42
CA PRO A 246 -11.00 -40.76 -14.17
C PRO A 246 -10.12 -40.82 -15.42
N ILE A 247 -10.72 -40.88 -16.62
CA ILE A 247 -9.95 -40.84 -17.87
C ILE A 247 -9.45 -39.42 -18.17
N TYR A 248 -10.11 -38.36 -17.69
CA TYR A 248 -9.68 -36.97 -17.84
C TYR A 248 -8.47 -36.68 -16.97
N GLU A 249 -8.53 -37.07 -15.69
CA GLU A 249 -7.41 -37.06 -14.75
C GLU A 249 -6.19 -37.79 -15.33
N MET A 250 -6.39 -39.00 -15.87
CA MET A 250 -5.30 -39.77 -16.47
C MET A 250 -4.63 -39.06 -17.67
N VAL A 251 -5.34 -38.21 -18.41
CA VAL A 251 -4.73 -37.43 -19.50
C VAL A 251 -3.86 -36.31 -18.94
N SER A 252 -4.34 -35.58 -17.93
CA SER A 252 -3.57 -34.55 -17.22
C SER A 252 -2.31 -35.15 -16.58
N MET A 253 -2.42 -36.26 -15.83
CA MET A 253 -1.26 -36.95 -15.25
C MET A 253 -0.21 -37.38 -16.29
N LEU A 254 -0.65 -37.81 -17.49
CA LEU A 254 0.26 -38.19 -18.57
C LEU A 254 0.98 -36.98 -19.19
N TYR A 255 0.29 -35.84 -19.25
CA TYR A 255 0.85 -34.58 -19.68
C TYR A 255 1.88 -34.06 -18.68
N GLU A 256 1.51 -33.92 -17.41
CA GLU A 256 2.39 -33.42 -16.34
C GLU A 256 3.67 -34.22 -16.23
N LYS A 257 3.54 -35.56 -16.18
CA LYS A 257 4.69 -36.46 -16.15
C LYS A 257 5.63 -36.23 -17.32
N LYS A 258 5.10 -35.93 -18.50
CA LYS A 258 5.91 -35.70 -19.70
C LYS A 258 6.52 -34.32 -19.74
N VAL A 259 5.86 -33.30 -19.20
CA VAL A 259 6.45 -31.97 -19.01
C VAL A 259 7.63 -32.04 -18.02
N ASP A 260 7.46 -32.74 -16.90
CA ASP A 260 8.54 -32.97 -15.92
C ASP A 260 9.76 -33.69 -16.52
N GLU A 261 9.53 -34.61 -17.46
CA GLU A 261 10.61 -35.36 -18.13
C GLU A 261 11.34 -34.53 -19.21
N LEU A 262 10.78 -33.40 -19.68
CA LEU A 262 11.20 -32.71 -20.91
C LEU A 262 11.62 -31.25 -20.75
N ALA A 263 11.25 -30.57 -19.67
CA ALA A 263 11.45 -29.12 -19.55
C ALA A 263 12.74 -28.73 -18.80
N ASP A 264 13.51 -27.83 -19.42
CA ASP A 264 14.36 -26.85 -18.73
C ASP A 264 13.60 -25.52 -18.76
N TYR A 265 13.12 -25.05 -17.60
CA TYR A 265 12.54 -23.72 -17.30
C TYR A 265 11.27 -23.25 -18.05
N TYR A 266 10.11 -23.50 -17.42
CA TYR A 266 9.00 -22.53 -17.28
C TYR A 266 8.14 -22.95 -16.05
N PRO A 267 8.19 -22.23 -14.92
CA PRO A 267 7.31 -22.48 -13.78
C PRO A 267 5.83 -22.36 -14.18
N GLY A 268 4.94 -23.19 -13.62
CA GLY A 268 3.49 -23.12 -13.86
C GLY A 268 2.95 -23.91 -15.07
N LEU A 269 3.81 -24.45 -15.94
CA LEU A 269 3.36 -25.08 -17.20
C LEU A 269 2.53 -26.35 -17.00
N LYS A 270 2.74 -27.07 -15.90
CA LYS A 270 1.96 -28.28 -15.57
C LYS A 270 0.56 -27.89 -15.15
N GLU A 271 0.48 -26.90 -14.30
CA GLU A 271 -0.70 -26.35 -13.67
C GLU A 271 -1.61 -25.73 -14.74
N THR A 272 -1.07 -24.86 -15.60
CA THR A 272 -1.80 -24.28 -16.75
C THR A 272 -2.37 -25.36 -17.67
N GLY A 273 -1.58 -26.39 -17.97
CA GLY A 273 -2.04 -27.46 -18.85
C GLY A 273 -3.14 -28.33 -18.23
N SER A 274 -3.06 -28.60 -16.94
CA SER A 274 -4.10 -29.34 -16.21
C SER A 274 -5.40 -28.54 -16.07
N LEU A 275 -5.33 -27.23 -15.85
CA LEU A 275 -6.48 -26.33 -15.82
C LEU A 275 -7.20 -26.25 -17.18
N LEU A 276 -6.45 -25.98 -18.26
CA LEU A 276 -7.00 -25.91 -19.62
C LEU A 276 -7.63 -27.24 -20.04
N TRP A 277 -7.00 -28.35 -19.64
CA TRP A 277 -7.54 -29.67 -19.91
C TRP A 277 -8.81 -29.97 -19.12
N ASN A 278 -8.89 -29.57 -17.85
CA ASN A 278 -10.09 -29.69 -17.05
C ASN A 278 -11.23 -28.89 -17.68
N THR A 279 -10.99 -27.62 -18.02
CA THR A 279 -11.92 -26.72 -18.71
C THR A 279 -12.47 -27.34 -20.00
N TYR A 280 -11.59 -27.85 -20.88
CA TYR A 280 -12.02 -28.54 -22.09
C TYR A 280 -12.90 -29.76 -21.81
N CYS A 281 -12.60 -30.51 -20.74
CA CYS A 281 -13.38 -31.68 -20.36
C CYS A 281 -14.77 -31.30 -19.84
N GLU A 282 -14.89 -30.20 -19.10
CA GLU A 282 -16.18 -29.67 -18.64
C GLU A 282 -17.05 -29.20 -19.80
N MET A 283 -16.45 -28.50 -20.76
CA MET A 283 -17.17 -27.94 -21.91
C MET A 283 -17.64 -29.01 -22.89
N GLU A 284 -16.77 -29.96 -23.26
CA GLU A 284 -17.03 -30.89 -24.38
C GLU A 284 -17.34 -32.33 -23.96
N GLN A 285 -17.06 -32.69 -22.70
CA GLN A 285 -17.19 -34.07 -22.20
C GLN A 285 -16.69 -35.13 -23.20
N PRO A 286 -15.41 -35.05 -23.64
CA PRO A 286 -14.91 -35.83 -24.75
C PRO A 286 -14.90 -37.34 -24.46
N THR A 287 -15.18 -38.16 -25.47
CA THR A 287 -15.00 -39.61 -25.35
C THR A 287 -13.56 -40.02 -25.66
N ILE A 288 -12.80 -40.33 -24.61
CA ILE A 288 -11.37 -40.63 -24.72
C ILE A 288 -11.12 -42.14 -24.78
N ARG A 289 -10.52 -42.60 -25.88
CA ARG A 289 -10.12 -44.02 -26.07
C ARG A 289 -8.64 -44.28 -25.82
N LYS A 290 -7.80 -43.28 -26.10
CA LYS A 290 -6.34 -43.35 -25.96
C LYS A 290 -5.86 -42.04 -25.31
N PRO A 291 -5.67 -42.03 -23.99
CA PRO A 291 -5.27 -40.85 -23.24
C PRO A 291 -4.01 -40.16 -23.79
N GLN A 292 -3.04 -40.96 -24.25
CA GLN A 292 -1.77 -40.46 -24.81
C GLN A 292 -1.97 -39.56 -26.04
N VAL A 293 -3.05 -39.76 -26.81
CA VAL A 293 -3.36 -38.92 -27.96
C VAL A 293 -3.77 -37.52 -27.52
N HIS A 294 -4.55 -37.42 -26.44
CA HIS A 294 -5.03 -36.15 -25.90
C HIS A 294 -3.94 -35.45 -25.10
N ALA A 295 -3.13 -36.17 -24.32
CA ALA A 295 -1.98 -35.60 -23.63
C ALA A 295 -0.95 -35.02 -24.60
N ALA A 296 -0.66 -35.71 -25.71
CA ALA A 296 0.22 -35.20 -26.77
C ALA A 296 -0.38 -33.98 -27.49
N ALA A 297 -1.70 -33.94 -27.67
CA ALA A 297 -2.39 -32.84 -28.32
C ALA A 297 -2.48 -31.60 -27.41
N LEU A 298 -2.73 -31.79 -26.12
CA LEU A 298 -2.70 -30.76 -25.08
C LEU A 298 -1.29 -30.16 -24.97
N HIS A 299 -0.26 -30.99 -24.90
CA HIS A 299 1.14 -30.52 -24.89
C HIS A 299 1.43 -29.68 -26.14
N TYR A 300 1.01 -30.15 -27.32
CA TYR A 300 1.21 -29.38 -28.55
C TYR A 300 0.41 -28.07 -28.57
N PHE A 301 -0.79 -28.07 -28.01
CA PHE A 301 -1.65 -26.90 -27.90
C PHE A 301 -0.99 -25.82 -27.05
N ILE A 302 -0.47 -26.18 -25.89
CA ILE A 302 0.23 -25.26 -25.00
C ILE A 302 1.52 -24.74 -25.65
N ASP A 303 2.34 -25.66 -26.19
CA ASP A 303 3.62 -25.31 -26.84
C ASP A 303 3.45 -24.42 -28.08
N SER A 304 2.33 -24.53 -28.80
CA SER A 304 2.07 -23.75 -30.02
C SER A 304 1.43 -22.39 -29.76
N ASN A 305 0.74 -22.22 -28.64
CA ASN A 305 -0.02 -21.01 -28.34
C ASN A 305 0.70 -20.11 -27.34
N ILE A 306 1.45 -20.65 -26.37
CA ILE A 306 2.22 -19.81 -25.44
C ILE A 306 3.46 -19.20 -26.14
N PRO A 307 3.62 -17.86 -26.16
CA PRO A 307 4.77 -17.21 -26.77
C PRO A 307 6.09 -17.64 -26.13
N GLY A 308 7.04 -18.08 -26.96
CA GLY A 308 8.38 -18.46 -26.49
C GLY A 308 8.55 -19.92 -26.08
N LEU A 309 7.51 -20.76 -26.15
CA LEU A 309 7.65 -22.22 -26.06
C LEU A 309 8.02 -22.81 -27.43
N GLY A 310 7.07 -23.10 -28.31
CA GLY A 310 7.30 -23.49 -29.72
C GLY A 310 8.38 -24.55 -29.97
N TYR A 311 8.66 -25.42 -29.01
CA TYR A 311 9.81 -26.31 -29.00
C TYR A 311 9.57 -27.61 -29.76
N TYR A 312 8.32 -28.07 -29.87
CA TYR A 312 7.99 -29.41 -30.33
C TYR A 312 6.98 -29.41 -31.48
N THR A 313 7.30 -30.16 -32.53
CA THR A 313 6.32 -30.45 -33.58
C THR A 313 5.34 -31.55 -33.14
N GLN A 314 4.13 -31.58 -33.73
CA GLN A 314 3.17 -32.69 -33.55
C GLN A 314 3.78 -34.08 -33.83
N LYS A 315 4.81 -34.14 -34.70
CA LYS A 315 5.49 -35.39 -35.02
C LYS A 315 6.40 -35.85 -33.88
N GLU A 316 7.11 -34.94 -33.24
CA GLU A 316 7.99 -35.21 -32.10
C GLU A 316 7.16 -35.59 -30.87
N LEU A 317 6.08 -34.86 -30.57
CA LEU A 317 5.19 -35.22 -29.47
C LEU A 317 4.48 -36.55 -29.73
N ALA A 318 4.10 -36.84 -30.98
CA ALA A 318 3.56 -38.17 -31.30
C ALA A 318 4.57 -39.30 -30.98
N GLU A 319 5.86 -39.07 -31.21
CA GLU A 319 6.92 -40.04 -30.87
C GLU A 319 7.10 -40.17 -29.35
N ILE A 320 7.17 -39.04 -28.63
CA ILE A 320 7.31 -38.96 -27.16
C ILE A 320 6.18 -39.71 -26.45
N TYR A 321 4.94 -39.54 -26.91
CA TYR A 321 3.76 -40.14 -26.31
C TYR A 321 3.39 -41.52 -26.92
N GLY A 322 4.15 -42.00 -27.90
CA GLY A 322 3.94 -43.33 -28.52
C GLY A 322 2.65 -43.45 -29.34
N VAL A 323 2.25 -42.37 -30.02
CA VAL A 323 1.04 -42.26 -30.84
C VAL A 323 1.37 -41.86 -32.28
N THR A 324 0.37 -41.74 -33.15
CA THR A 324 0.57 -41.32 -34.55
C THR A 324 0.36 -39.81 -34.70
N PRO A 325 1.16 -39.09 -35.51
CA PRO A 325 0.97 -37.64 -35.74
C PRO A 325 -0.44 -37.27 -36.25
N ALA A 326 -1.04 -38.12 -37.07
CA ALA A 326 -2.40 -37.92 -37.57
C ALA A 326 -3.47 -37.94 -36.45
N SER A 327 -3.23 -38.68 -35.38
CA SER A 327 -4.14 -38.72 -34.22
C SER A 327 -3.96 -37.49 -33.34
N VAL A 328 -2.71 -37.03 -33.14
CA VAL A 328 -2.40 -35.79 -32.41
C VAL A 328 -3.01 -34.58 -33.14
N SER A 329 -2.78 -34.46 -34.45
CA SER A 329 -3.36 -33.40 -35.29
C SER A 329 -4.89 -33.35 -35.24
N LYS A 330 -5.53 -34.51 -35.13
CA LYS A 330 -6.99 -34.58 -35.01
C LYS A 330 -7.45 -34.09 -33.64
N ALA A 331 -6.85 -34.58 -32.56
CA ALA A 331 -7.23 -34.20 -31.19
C ALA A 331 -6.87 -32.74 -30.89
N TYR A 332 -5.73 -32.24 -31.37
CA TYR A 332 -5.32 -30.84 -31.25
C TYR A 332 -6.38 -29.91 -31.84
N ARG A 333 -6.85 -30.17 -33.06
CA ARG A 333 -7.90 -29.35 -33.69
C ARG A 333 -9.20 -29.32 -32.89
N GLN A 334 -9.50 -30.36 -32.12
CA GLN A 334 -10.70 -30.37 -31.27
C GLN A 334 -10.48 -29.52 -30.01
N ILE A 335 -9.28 -29.58 -29.43
CA ILE A 335 -8.90 -28.73 -28.29
C ILE A 335 -8.83 -27.26 -28.73
N GLU A 336 -8.15 -26.96 -29.84
CA GLU A 336 -8.00 -25.61 -30.40
C GLU A 336 -9.34 -24.99 -30.83
N GLU A 337 -10.28 -25.77 -31.36
CA GLU A 337 -11.62 -25.26 -31.72
C GLU A 337 -12.43 -24.82 -30.49
N VAL A 338 -12.10 -25.34 -29.31
CA VAL A 338 -12.89 -25.17 -28.09
C VAL A 338 -12.21 -24.23 -27.11
N LEU A 339 -10.89 -24.34 -26.94
CA LEU A 339 -10.08 -23.53 -26.03
C LEU A 339 -9.35 -22.40 -26.76
N GLY A 340 -9.56 -22.23 -28.06
CA GLY A 340 -8.84 -21.26 -28.86
C GLY A 340 -9.11 -19.82 -28.42
N GLU A 341 -10.36 -19.52 -28.02
CA GLU A 341 -10.74 -18.21 -27.50
C GLU A 341 -10.29 -18.06 -26.04
N GLU A 342 -10.41 -19.09 -25.20
CA GLU A 342 -10.01 -19.07 -23.78
C GLU A 342 -8.50 -18.94 -23.60
N ILE A 343 -7.70 -19.57 -24.46
CA ILE A 343 -6.25 -19.37 -24.43
C ILE A 343 -5.87 -18.02 -25.02
N GLU A 344 -6.66 -17.47 -25.96
CA GLU A 344 -6.45 -16.12 -26.49
C GLU A 344 -6.81 -15.06 -25.44
N GLU A 345 -7.88 -15.25 -24.66
CA GLU A 345 -8.25 -14.42 -23.50
C GLU A 345 -7.22 -14.54 -22.37
N LEU A 346 -6.82 -15.76 -21.97
CA LEU A 346 -5.78 -15.97 -20.96
C LEU A 346 -4.42 -15.45 -21.42
N MET A 347 -4.13 -15.49 -22.72
CA MET A 347 -2.94 -14.84 -23.29
C MET A 347 -3.08 -13.33 -23.38
N ASP A 348 -4.27 -12.79 -23.67
CA ASP A 348 -4.53 -11.36 -23.64
C ASP A 348 -4.40 -10.85 -22.20
N GLU A 349 -4.86 -11.58 -21.17
CA GLU A 349 -4.59 -11.28 -19.76
C GLU A 349 -3.08 -11.36 -19.43
N MET A 350 -2.39 -12.43 -19.83
CA MET A 350 -0.92 -12.55 -19.65
C MET A 350 -0.11 -11.53 -20.47
N LEU A 351 -0.68 -10.95 -21.53
CA LEU A 351 -0.07 -9.90 -22.37
C LEU A 351 -0.49 -8.49 -21.92
N GLU A 352 -1.64 -8.33 -21.27
CA GLU A 352 -2.08 -7.13 -20.53
C GLU A 352 -1.20 -6.92 -19.28
N ASP A 353 -0.73 -8.01 -18.66
CA ASP A 353 0.33 -7.99 -17.64
C ASP A 353 1.77 -8.02 -18.20
N GLY A 354 1.90 -7.95 -19.53
CA GLY A 354 3.14 -7.57 -20.18
C GLY A 354 3.49 -6.10 -19.82
N PRO A 355 4.76 -5.74 -19.59
CA PRO A 355 5.09 -4.55 -18.80
C PRO A 355 4.80 -3.17 -19.44
N PHE A 356 4.07 -3.07 -20.55
CA PHE A 356 3.81 -1.80 -21.23
C PHE A 356 2.51 -1.80 -22.08
N ASP A 357 1.68 -0.76 -21.84
CA ASP A 357 0.40 -0.38 -22.49
C ASP A 357 -0.80 -1.20 -21.95
N ASP A 358 -1.80 -0.68 -21.23
CA ASP A 358 -2.53 0.59 -21.35
C ASP A 358 -3.32 0.95 -20.05
N GLU A 359 -3.64 2.23 -19.91
CA GLU A 359 -4.80 2.79 -19.18
C GLU A 359 -5.08 2.37 -17.72
N ILE A 360 -4.47 3.11 -16.78
CA ILE A 360 -5.00 3.23 -15.41
C ILE A 360 -6.36 3.98 -15.50
N ASP A 361 -7.44 3.21 -15.58
CA ASP A 361 -8.74 3.63 -15.06
C ASP A 361 -8.59 3.90 -13.56
N GLY A 362 -9.24 4.96 -13.09
CA GLY A 362 -9.08 5.54 -11.76
C GLY A 362 -9.69 4.71 -10.63
N SER A 363 -9.49 3.40 -10.60
CA SER A 363 -9.96 2.52 -9.52
C SER A 363 -8.86 2.25 -8.48
N PHE A 364 -8.56 3.27 -7.66
CA PHE A 364 -8.28 2.98 -6.25
C PHE A 364 -9.62 2.59 -5.61
N PRO A 365 -9.72 1.55 -4.75
CA PRO A 365 -11.02 1.13 -4.17
C PRO A 365 -11.69 2.17 -3.26
N PHE A 366 -11.08 3.33 -3.02
CA PHE A 366 -11.68 4.42 -2.26
C PHE A 366 -11.42 5.76 -2.94
N ASP A 367 -12.46 6.34 -3.56
CA ASP A 367 -12.46 7.77 -3.91
C ASP A 367 -12.13 8.59 -2.65
N ARG A 368 -11.13 9.47 -2.74
CA ARG A 368 -10.72 10.36 -1.64
C ARG A 368 -11.88 11.17 -1.09
N MET A 369 -12.88 11.49 -1.92
CA MET A 369 -14.10 12.18 -1.49
C MET A 369 -15.09 11.25 -0.77
N GLY A 370 -15.16 9.98 -1.16
CA GLY A 370 -15.92 8.95 -0.44
C GLY A 370 -15.42 8.74 0.98
N MET A 371 -14.09 8.66 1.18
CA MET A 371 -13.50 8.53 2.52
C MET A 371 -13.72 9.79 3.38
N GLU A 372 -13.62 10.99 2.78
CA GLU A 372 -13.93 12.24 3.49
C GLU A 372 -15.41 12.33 3.89
N ARG A 373 -16.33 11.89 3.01
CA ARG A 373 -17.77 11.82 3.27
C ARG A 373 -18.06 10.89 4.45
N MET A 374 -17.52 9.67 4.43
CA MET A 374 -17.67 8.67 5.49
C MET A 374 -17.15 9.18 6.84
N MET A 375 -15.93 9.71 6.88
CA MET A 375 -15.32 10.23 8.11
C MET A 375 -16.12 11.43 8.68
N ARG A 376 -16.70 12.26 7.80
CA ARG A 376 -17.56 13.38 8.22
C ARG A 376 -18.88 12.90 8.82
N GLU A 377 -19.48 11.86 8.24
CA GLU A 377 -20.69 11.24 8.79
C GLU A 377 -20.43 10.61 10.16
N ALA A 378 -19.34 9.84 10.29
CA ALA A 378 -18.88 9.25 11.54
C ALA A 378 -18.67 10.30 12.64
N THR A 379 -17.94 11.38 12.33
CA THR A 379 -17.68 12.48 13.28
C THR A 379 -18.99 13.07 13.81
N LYS A 380 -19.96 13.34 12.93
CA LYS A 380 -21.26 13.88 13.36
C LYS A 380 -22.10 12.89 14.12
N ALA A 381 -22.03 11.61 13.78
CA ALA A 381 -22.80 10.58 14.46
C ALA A 381 -22.40 10.52 15.95
N ILE A 382 -21.12 10.73 16.24
CA ILE A 382 -20.54 10.85 17.58
C ILE A 382 -20.86 12.21 18.23
N GLU A 383 -20.92 13.30 17.47
CA GLU A 383 -21.23 14.63 18.01
C GLU A 383 -22.55 14.64 18.81
N GLY A 384 -22.47 15.07 20.08
CA GLY A 384 -23.60 15.16 20.99
C GLY A 384 -24.03 13.85 21.63
N GLN A 385 -23.31 12.75 21.40
CA GLN A 385 -23.48 11.50 22.14
C GLN A 385 -22.49 11.42 23.31
N ASP A 386 -23.01 10.99 24.46
CA ASP A 386 -22.19 10.67 25.62
C ASP A 386 -21.88 9.18 25.59
N PHE A 387 -20.63 8.83 25.25
CA PHE A 387 -20.14 7.47 25.36
C PHE A 387 -19.50 7.27 26.73
N ASP A 388 -19.87 6.19 27.45
CA ASP A 388 -19.29 5.82 28.74
C ASP A 388 -17.87 5.23 28.57
N SER A 389 -17.48 4.82 27.35
CA SER A 389 -16.15 4.32 26.99
C SER A 389 -15.82 4.46 25.50
N LEU A 390 -14.52 4.39 25.13
CA LEU A 390 -14.09 4.32 23.73
C LEU A 390 -14.67 3.10 23.01
N ASN A 391 -14.80 1.94 23.69
CA ASN A 391 -15.40 0.74 23.11
C ASN A 391 -16.87 0.96 22.73
N GLU A 392 -17.62 1.75 23.51
CA GLU A 392 -19.01 2.09 23.18
C GLU A 392 -19.09 3.05 21.98
N MET A 393 -18.13 3.96 21.85
CA MET A 393 -18.00 4.83 20.68
C MET A 393 -17.60 4.05 19.42
N ASN A 394 -16.65 3.11 19.54
CA ASN A 394 -16.21 2.26 18.43
C ASN A 394 -17.34 1.32 18.01
N ALA A 395 -17.97 0.58 18.93
CA ALA A 395 -19.12 -0.27 18.58
C ALA A 395 -20.30 0.52 17.96
N TYR A 396 -20.46 1.79 18.34
CA TYR A 396 -21.43 2.68 17.70
C TYR A 396 -21.03 3.07 16.26
N LEU A 397 -19.74 3.30 16.01
CA LEU A 397 -19.20 3.52 14.68
C LEU A 397 -19.24 2.25 13.82
N ASP A 398 -18.88 1.09 14.35
CA ASP A 398 -18.88 -0.18 13.61
C ASP A 398 -20.30 -0.57 13.18
N ASN A 399 -21.28 -0.37 14.05
CA ASN A 399 -22.68 -0.54 13.69
C ASN A 399 -23.13 0.47 12.61
N MET A 400 -22.54 1.67 12.57
CA MET A 400 -22.82 2.65 11.53
C MET A 400 -22.29 2.22 10.16
N VAL A 401 -21.10 1.62 10.13
CA VAL A 401 -20.48 1.10 8.90
C VAL A 401 -21.20 -0.15 8.42
N ASN A 402 -21.51 -1.09 9.32
CA ASN A 402 -22.05 -2.41 8.95
C ASN A 402 -23.57 -2.42 8.76
N ASN A 403 -24.32 -1.49 9.37
CA ASN A 403 -25.78 -1.39 9.25
C ASN A 403 -26.24 0.03 8.86
N PRO A 404 -25.83 0.55 7.69
CA PRO A 404 -26.14 1.94 7.29
C PRO A 404 -27.64 2.21 7.16
N ASN A 405 -28.44 1.17 6.91
CA ASN A 405 -29.91 1.24 6.78
C ASN A 405 -30.67 1.28 8.12
N GLU A 406 -30.01 0.97 9.25
CA GLU A 406 -30.64 0.95 10.58
C GLU A 406 -30.40 2.25 11.38
N GLN A 407 -29.63 3.18 10.82
CA GLN A 407 -29.35 4.49 11.41
C GLN A 407 -30.64 5.33 11.58
N PRO A 408 -30.85 5.99 12.72
CA PRO A 408 -31.94 6.95 12.86
C PRO A 408 -31.75 8.07 11.83
N LYS A 409 -32.75 8.31 10.98
CA LYS A 409 -32.76 9.43 10.04
C LYS A 409 -32.62 10.76 10.79
N ARG A 410 -31.39 11.24 10.95
CA ARG A 410 -31.10 12.57 11.50
C ARG A 410 -31.51 13.63 10.48
N SER A 411 -32.15 14.69 10.96
CA SER A 411 -32.40 15.85 10.11
C SER A 411 -31.07 16.58 9.90
N LEU A 412 -30.49 16.45 8.72
CA LEU A 412 -29.28 17.17 8.33
C LEU A 412 -29.51 18.68 8.42
N SER A 413 -28.54 19.42 8.95
CA SER A 413 -28.57 20.89 8.86
C SER A 413 -28.50 21.35 7.41
N THR A 414 -28.86 22.60 7.11
CA THR A 414 -28.74 23.11 5.73
C THR A 414 -27.29 23.11 5.24
N GLN A 415 -26.31 23.28 6.13
CA GLN A 415 -24.89 23.18 5.81
C GLN A 415 -24.49 21.74 5.47
N ASP A 416 -25.08 20.77 6.16
CA ASP A 416 -24.81 19.35 5.90
C ASP A 416 -25.39 18.90 4.58
N GLN A 417 -26.64 19.29 4.30
CA GLN A 417 -27.28 19.04 3.02
C GLN A 417 -26.52 19.72 1.87
N ALA A 418 -25.97 20.92 2.10
CA ALA A 418 -25.13 21.59 1.12
C ALA A 418 -23.86 20.80 0.83
N GLN A 419 -23.17 20.28 1.85
CA GLN A 419 -21.96 19.48 1.67
C GLN A 419 -22.25 18.10 1.04
N GLU A 420 -23.37 17.45 1.34
CA GLU A 420 -23.75 16.20 0.63
C GLU A 420 -23.89 16.43 -0.88
N LEU A 421 -24.50 17.54 -1.29
CA LEU A 421 -24.56 17.92 -2.71
C LEU A 421 -23.18 18.18 -3.31
N ILE A 422 -22.18 18.55 -2.51
CA ILE A 422 -20.80 18.71 -2.95
C ILE A 422 -20.14 17.34 -3.15
N TYR A 423 -20.32 16.39 -2.25
CA TYR A 423 -19.81 15.02 -2.46
C TYR A 423 -20.40 14.41 -3.74
N ASP A 424 -21.72 14.52 -3.92
CA ASP A 424 -22.40 14.12 -5.17
C ASP A 424 -21.86 14.88 -6.42
N ALA A 425 -21.27 16.07 -6.23
CA ALA A 425 -20.66 16.86 -7.30
C ALA A 425 -19.21 16.47 -7.58
N TYR A 426 -18.52 15.80 -6.67
CA TYR A 426 -17.20 15.21 -6.91
C TYR A 426 -17.32 13.82 -7.54
N GLU A 427 -18.32 13.03 -7.15
CA GLU A 427 -18.59 11.68 -7.67
C GLU A 427 -19.20 11.64 -9.10
N THR A 428 -19.25 12.77 -9.82
CA THR A 428 -19.90 12.82 -11.14
C THR A 428 -19.02 13.43 -12.22
N ASP A 429 -18.93 12.74 -13.35
CA ASP A 429 -18.09 13.15 -14.49
C ASP A 429 -18.67 14.31 -15.32
N SER A 430 -19.93 14.68 -15.06
CA SER A 430 -20.60 15.72 -15.84
C SER A 430 -20.41 17.10 -15.24
N GLY A 431 -19.50 17.90 -15.79
CA GLY A 431 -19.26 19.29 -15.35
C GLY A 431 -20.53 20.16 -15.22
N ALA A 432 -21.47 20.02 -16.16
CA ALA A 432 -22.76 20.71 -16.07
C ALA A 432 -23.60 20.29 -14.84
N LYS A 433 -23.54 19.00 -14.46
CA LYS A 433 -24.18 18.48 -13.24
C LYS A 433 -23.44 18.97 -11.99
N ARG A 434 -22.09 18.97 -12.00
CA ARG A 434 -21.26 19.53 -10.92
C ARG A 434 -21.65 20.97 -10.59
N VAL A 435 -21.72 21.84 -11.59
CA VAL A 435 -22.15 23.25 -11.44
C VAL A 435 -23.58 23.37 -10.89
N LYS A 436 -24.51 22.52 -11.33
CA LYS A 436 -25.90 22.54 -10.86
C LYS A 436 -25.99 22.16 -9.38
N LEU A 437 -25.24 21.15 -8.96
CA LEU A 437 -25.18 20.70 -7.56
C LEU A 437 -24.53 21.77 -6.67
N ALA A 438 -23.41 22.35 -7.08
CA ALA A 438 -22.75 23.44 -6.36
C ALA A 438 -23.67 24.67 -6.16
N LYS A 439 -24.44 25.06 -7.19
CA LYS A 439 -25.42 26.15 -7.06
C LYS A 439 -26.53 25.83 -6.07
N ARG A 440 -27.03 24.58 -6.07
CA ARG A 440 -28.03 24.14 -5.08
C ARG A 440 -27.45 24.11 -3.67
N ALA A 441 -26.18 23.74 -3.51
CA ALA A 441 -25.48 23.82 -2.24
C ALA A 441 -25.43 25.27 -1.73
N LEU A 442 -25.14 26.25 -2.60
CA LEU A 442 -25.16 27.68 -2.24
C LEU A 442 -26.56 28.22 -1.91
N ASP A 443 -27.62 27.69 -2.54
CA ASP A 443 -29.00 28.03 -2.19
C ASP A 443 -29.37 27.56 -0.77
N LEU A 444 -28.74 26.47 -0.29
CA LEU A 444 -28.92 25.92 1.06
C LEU A 444 -28.00 26.57 2.10
N ASP A 445 -26.73 26.74 1.76
CA ASP A 445 -25.74 27.45 2.57
C ASP A 445 -24.83 28.31 1.68
N ALA A 446 -25.03 29.63 1.74
CA ALA A 446 -24.23 30.60 1.03
C ALA A 446 -22.74 30.62 1.44
N HIS A 447 -22.39 29.98 2.56
CA HIS A 447 -21.03 29.84 3.08
C HIS A 447 -20.38 28.49 2.72
N CYS A 448 -21.01 27.65 1.90
CA CYS A 448 -20.45 26.38 1.45
C CYS A 448 -19.19 26.62 0.60
N VAL A 449 -18.02 26.40 1.18
CA VAL A 449 -16.71 26.70 0.56
C VAL A 449 -16.47 25.84 -0.68
N ASP A 450 -16.72 24.53 -0.60
CA ASP A 450 -16.48 23.64 -1.73
C ASP A 450 -17.39 23.91 -2.93
N ALA A 451 -18.56 24.52 -2.73
CA ALA A 451 -19.36 24.98 -3.87
C ALA A 451 -18.58 25.98 -4.73
N TYR A 452 -17.77 26.85 -4.11
CA TYR A 452 -16.87 27.74 -4.85
C TYR A 452 -15.68 27.00 -5.48
N ASN A 453 -15.22 25.88 -4.90
CA ASN A 453 -14.21 25.03 -5.52
C ASN A 453 -14.73 24.42 -6.82
N ILE A 454 -15.89 23.75 -6.77
CA ILE A 454 -16.54 23.18 -7.95
C ILE A 454 -16.81 24.26 -9.02
N LEU A 455 -17.34 25.41 -8.62
CA LEU A 455 -17.60 26.50 -9.58
C LEU A 455 -16.32 27.04 -10.22
N GLY A 456 -15.21 27.07 -9.48
CA GLY A 456 -13.92 27.50 -10.00
C GLY A 456 -13.29 26.49 -10.95
N GLU A 457 -13.34 25.20 -10.60
CA GLU A 457 -12.83 24.09 -11.43
C GLU A 457 -13.56 23.99 -12.78
N GLU A 458 -14.87 24.26 -12.77
CA GLU A 458 -15.72 24.21 -13.96
C GLU A 458 -15.74 25.53 -14.77
N ASP A 459 -15.11 26.61 -14.28
CA ASP A 459 -15.05 27.86 -15.03
C ASP A 459 -13.84 27.91 -15.96
N SER A 460 -14.10 27.70 -17.25
CA SER A 460 -13.11 27.82 -18.32
C SER A 460 -12.37 29.18 -18.39
N ASN A 461 -12.85 30.23 -17.71
CA ASN A 461 -12.17 31.52 -17.63
C ASN A 461 -11.31 31.62 -16.35
N PRO A 462 -9.97 31.63 -16.45
CA PRO A 462 -9.09 31.66 -15.30
C PRO A 462 -9.30 32.85 -14.35
N LEU A 463 -9.73 34.02 -14.86
CA LEU A 463 -9.99 35.19 -14.00
C LEU A 463 -11.27 35.03 -13.18
N LYS A 464 -12.27 34.31 -13.70
CA LYS A 464 -13.50 34.00 -12.96
C LYS A 464 -13.27 32.85 -12.00
N ALA A 465 -12.58 31.80 -12.43
CA ALA A 465 -12.14 30.70 -11.57
C ALA A 465 -11.36 31.24 -10.36
N LEU A 466 -10.41 32.16 -10.61
CA LEU A 466 -9.66 32.85 -9.56
C LEU A 466 -10.57 33.55 -8.55
N GLN A 467 -11.63 34.22 -9.02
CA GLN A 467 -12.58 34.90 -8.14
C GLN A 467 -13.42 33.90 -7.33
N HIS A 468 -13.81 32.77 -7.92
CA HIS A 468 -14.51 31.71 -7.21
C HIS A 468 -13.63 31.14 -6.09
N PHE A 469 -12.40 30.72 -6.39
CA PHE A 469 -11.48 30.18 -5.39
C PHE A 469 -11.13 31.20 -4.30
N LYS A 470 -10.93 32.46 -4.67
CA LYS A 470 -10.73 33.55 -3.70
C LYS A 470 -11.91 33.69 -2.74
N ASN A 471 -13.13 33.69 -3.27
CA ASN A 471 -14.33 33.79 -2.44
C ASN A 471 -14.45 32.59 -1.49
N GLY A 472 -14.23 31.36 -1.98
CA GLY A 472 -14.23 30.16 -1.15
C GLY A 472 -13.18 30.22 -0.04
N MET A 473 -11.95 30.62 -0.38
CA MET A 473 -10.86 30.79 0.57
C MET A 473 -11.18 31.83 1.65
N GLU A 474 -11.61 33.04 1.28
CA GLU A 474 -11.94 34.12 2.23
C GLU A 474 -13.14 33.74 3.12
N LEU A 475 -14.13 33.02 2.57
CA LEU A 475 -15.26 32.50 3.35
C LEU A 475 -14.81 31.44 4.35
N GLY A 476 -13.99 30.49 3.93
CA GLY A 476 -13.45 29.45 4.79
C GLY A 476 -12.57 30.02 5.91
N GLU A 477 -11.70 30.96 5.60
CA GLU A 477 -10.86 31.66 6.57
C GLU A 477 -11.70 32.35 7.65
N LYS A 478 -12.75 33.06 7.22
CA LYS A 478 -13.68 33.74 8.13
C LYS A 478 -14.49 32.76 8.98
N ALA A 479 -14.91 31.62 8.41
CA ALA A 479 -15.72 30.62 9.10
C ALA A 479 -14.92 29.90 10.20
N LEU A 480 -13.68 29.52 9.91
CA LEU A 480 -12.78 28.86 10.87
C LEU A 480 -12.31 29.83 11.97
N GLY A 481 -11.98 31.07 11.60
CA GLY A 481 -11.62 32.12 12.54
C GLY A 481 -10.19 32.06 13.09
N ALA A 482 -9.66 33.20 13.50
CA ALA A 482 -8.23 33.37 13.80
C ALA A 482 -7.70 32.52 14.98
N SER A 483 -8.55 32.21 15.98
CA SER A 483 -8.15 31.33 17.09
C SER A 483 -7.93 29.91 16.61
N PHE A 484 -8.83 29.39 15.77
CA PHE A 484 -8.73 28.05 15.21
C PHE A 484 -7.46 27.88 14.37
N PHE A 485 -7.14 28.88 13.54
CA PHE A 485 -5.87 28.91 12.79
C PHE A 485 -4.64 28.84 13.68
N LYS A 486 -4.66 29.56 14.80
CA LYS A 486 -3.53 29.57 15.72
C LYS A 486 -3.39 28.25 16.47
N GLU A 487 -4.51 27.62 16.84
CA GLU A 487 -4.54 26.40 17.64
C GLU A 487 -4.19 25.14 16.81
N ASN A 488 -4.56 25.13 15.52
CA ASN A 488 -4.44 23.95 14.66
C ASN A 488 -3.37 24.08 13.56
N LYS A 489 -2.54 25.14 13.59
CA LYS A 489 -1.48 25.36 12.61
C LYS A 489 -0.59 24.11 12.48
N GLY A 490 -0.30 23.71 11.24
CA GLY A 490 0.50 22.53 10.89
C GLY A 490 -0.31 21.24 10.72
N MET A 491 -1.57 21.19 11.18
CA MET A 491 -2.41 19.97 11.16
C MET A 491 -3.68 20.12 10.31
N PHE A 492 -3.80 21.15 9.48
CA PHE A 492 -5.04 21.46 8.76
C PHE A 492 -5.49 20.35 7.80
N TRP A 493 -4.60 19.51 7.29
CA TRP A 493 -5.03 18.42 6.40
C TRP A 493 -5.71 17.27 7.15
N GLY A 494 -5.29 17.03 8.39
CA GLY A 494 -5.86 16.00 9.26
C GLY A 494 -7.25 16.34 9.79
N LEU A 495 -7.63 17.63 9.77
CA LEU A 495 -8.94 18.11 10.20
C LEU A 495 -9.86 18.24 8.98
N ILE A 496 -10.97 17.50 8.98
CA ILE A 496 -11.87 17.42 7.82
C ILE A 496 -12.53 18.78 7.55
N GLU A 497 -12.89 19.50 8.61
CA GLU A 497 -13.54 20.80 8.55
C GLU A 497 -12.69 21.90 7.88
N THR A 498 -11.36 21.73 7.84
CA THR A 498 -10.45 22.68 7.18
C THR A 498 -10.17 22.35 5.73
N ARG A 499 -10.45 21.12 5.26
CA ARG A 499 -10.13 20.69 3.89
C ARG A 499 -10.79 21.51 2.78
N PRO A 500 -12.07 21.94 2.89
CA PRO A 500 -12.68 22.82 1.88
C PRO A 500 -11.89 24.13 1.69
N TYR A 501 -11.44 24.73 2.79
CA TYR A 501 -10.61 25.94 2.77
C TYR A 501 -9.23 25.65 2.16
N MET A 502 -8.58 24.54 2.54
CA MET A 502 -7.26 24.15 2.01
C MET A 502 -7.31 23.90 0.51
N ARG A 503 -8.37 23.24 0.00
CA ARG A 503 -8.64 23.09 -1.46
C ARG A 503 -8.81 24.44 -2.14
N ALA A 504 -9.63 25.33 -1.58
CA ALA A 504 -9.87 26.66 -2.14
C ALA A 504 -8.60 27.50 -2.21
N LYS A 505 -7.77 27.45 -1.17
CA LYS A 505 -6.49 28.16 -1.11
C LYS A 505 -5.49 27.59 -2.13
N ALA A 506 -5.40 26.27 -2.27
CA ALA A 506 -4.54 25.63 -3.27
C ALA A 506 -4.96 25.98 -4.70
N ASN A 507 -6.25 25.85 -5.02
CA ASN A 507 -6.80 26.21 -6.32
C ASN A 507 -6.63 27.72 -6.63
N TYR A 508 -6.78 28.57 -5.61
CA TYR A 508 -6.50 30.00 -5.73
C TYR A 508 -5.03 30.27 -6.05
N ALA A 509 -4.10 29.64 -5.34
CA ALA A 509 -2.66 29.77 -5.57
C ALA A 509 -2.23 29.28 -6.96
N GLN A 510 -2.75 28.13 -7.40
CA GLN A 510 -2.47 27.60 -8.72
C GLN A 510 -3.03 28.51 -9.82
N THR A 511 -4.25 29.02 -9.65
CA THR A 511 -4.84 29.94 -10.62
C THR A 511 -4.11 31.28 -10.65
N LEU A 512 -3.63 31.79 -9.51
CA LEU A 512 -2.74 32.97 -9.44
C LEU A 512 -1.50 32.77 -10.31
N SER A 513 -0.89 31.59 -10.24
CA SER A 513 0.25 31.22 -11.09
C SER A 513 -0.12 31.28 -12.58
N ILE A 514 -1.23 30.64 -12.96
CA ILE A 514 -1.74 30.60 -14.34
C ILE A 514 -1.99 32.00 -14.90
N VAL A 515 -2.57 32.92 -14.11
CA VAL A 515 -2.82 34.30 -14.53
C VAL A 515 -1.58 35.21 -14.42
N GLY A 516 -0.40 34.63 -14.14
CA GLY A 516 0.89 35.33 -14.13
C GLY A 516 1.22 36.06 -12.82
N LYS A 517 0.40 35.91 -11.78
CA LYS A 517 0.59 36.53 -10.46
C LYS A 517 1.45 35.66 -9.54
N LYS A 518 2.63 35.29 -10.03
CA LYS A 518 3.52 34.30 -9.40
C LYS A 518 3.93 34.63 -7.97
N LYS A 519 4.17 35.90 -7.64
CA LYS A 519 4.52 36.33 -6.27
C LYS A 519 3.38 36.14 -5.27
N GLU A 520 2.16 36.41 -5.70
CA GLU A 520 0.96 36.19 -4.89
C GLU A 520 0.75 34.68 -4.70
N ALA A 521 0.96 33.87 -5.75
CA ALA A 521 0.89 32.42 -5.66
C ALA A 521 1.91 31.84 -4.66
N ILE A 522 3.17 32.29 -4.70
CA ILE A 522 4.21 31.89 -3.75
C ILE A 522 3.77 32.16 -2.30
N GLN A 523 3.25 33.35 -2.03
CA GLN A 523 2.75 33.66 -0.68
C GLN A 523 1.67 32.66 -0.23
N GLN A 524 0.73 32.32 -1.11
CA GLN A 524 -0.32 31.36 -0.77
C GLN A 524 0.20 29.94 -0.56
N TYR A 525 1.20 29.51 -1.33
CA TYR A 525 1.85 28.21 -1.15
C TYR A 525 2.69 28.13 0.13
N GLU A 526 3.46 29.19 0.45
CA GLU A 526 4.20 29.28 1.72
C GLU A 526 3.22 29.19 2.91
N GLU A 527 2.10 29.90 2.85
CA GLU A 527 1.04 29.83 3.87
C GLU A 527 0.39 28.44 3.93
N LEU A 528 0.23 27.72 2.81
CA LEU A 528 -0.31 26.37 2.79
C LEU A 528 0.62 25.36 3.48
N LEU A 529 1.93 25.41 3.20
CA LEU A 529 2.92 24.55 3.84
C LEU A 529 3.05 24.82 5.34
N ASP A 530 2.82 26.07 5.75
CA ASP A 530 2.73 26.46 7.16
C ASP A 530 1.50 25.88 7.87
N LEU A 531 0.42 25.59 7.15
CA LEU A 531 -0.81 24.99 7.68
C LEU A 531 -0.81 23.47 7.57
N ASN A 532 -0.05 22.91 6.64
CA ASN A 532 0.07 21.50 6.32
C ASN A 532 1.56 21.13 6.16
N GLU A 533 2.24 20.90 7.29
CA GLU A 533 3.70 20.73 7.32
C GLU A 533 4.17 19.50 6.54
N ASN A 534 3.37 18.43 6.56
CA ASN A 534 3.64 17.17 5.84
C ASN A 534 3.38 17.26 4.33
N ASP A 535 2.89 18.40 3.86
CA ASP A 535 2.58 18.65 2.45
C ASP A 535 1.71 17.57 1.80
N ASN A 536 0.67 17.12 2.48
CA ASN A 536 -0.26 16.11 1.94
C ASN A 536 -0.94 16.52 0.61
N GLN A 537 -0.83 17.78 0.19
CA GLN A 537 -1.40 18.31 -1.05
C GLN A 537 -0.37 18.44 -2.19
N GLY A 538 0.92 18.16 -1.96
CA GLY A 538 1.98 18.28 -2.98
C GLY A 538 2.30 19.72 -3.39
N ILE A 539 2.12 20.69 -2.48
CA ILE A 539 2.33 22.12 -2.71
C ILE A 539 3.81 22.47 -2.86
N ARG A 540 4.72 21.73 -2.23
CA ARG A 540 6.17 22.02 -2.24
C ARG A 540 6.74 22.05 -3.65
N ASP A 541 6.25 21.18 -4.53
CA ASP A 541 6.75 21.10 -5.91
C ASP A 541 6.31 22.30 -6.76
N LEU A 542 5.08 22.77 -6.56
CA LEU A 542 4.55 23.97 -7.22
C LEU A 542 5.28 25.22 -6.72
N LEU A 543 5.54 25.29 -5.42
CA LEU A 543 6.30 26.39 -4.81
C LEU A 543 7.74 26.41 -5.33
N PHE A 544 8.41 25.25 -5.37
CA PHE A 544 9.77 25.12 -5.87
C PHE A 544 9.89 25.67 -7.29
N GLN A 545 9.00 25.23 -8.21
CA GLN A 545 9.01 25.69 -9.59
C GLN A 545 8.93 27.21 -9.67
N LEU A 546 7.97 27.83 -8.97
CA LEU A 546 7.81 29.29 -9.00
C LEU A 546 9.01 30.05 -8.40
N GLN A 547 9.56 29.56 -7.29
CA GLN A 547 10.74 30.17 -6.67
C GLN A 547 11.93 30.13 -7.64
N VAL A 548 12.17 29.01 -8.32
CA VAL A 548 13.23 28.89 -9.32
C VAL A 548 12.97 29.80 -10.53
N GLU A 549 11.75 29.85 -11.04
CA GLU A 549 11.40 30.73 -12.16
C GLU A 549 11.63 32.22 -11.87
N LEU A 550 11.40 32.66 -10.63
CA LEU A 550 11.62 34.04 -10.19
C LEU A 550 13.06 34.31 -9.72
N GLY A 551 13.94 33.30 -9.73
CA GLY A 551 15.33 33.44 -9.29
C GLY A 551 15.52 33.45 -7.78
N GLU A 552 14.52 33.02 -7.01
CA GLU A 552 14.57 32.89 -5.54
C GLU A 552 15.30 31.60 -5.12
N TYR A 553 16.48 31.33 -5.70
CA TYR A 553 17.19 30.05 -5.57
C TYR A 553 17.54 29.68 -4.12
N GLN A 554 17.84 30.67 -3.28
CA GLN A 554 18.15 30.42 -1.88
C GLN A 554 16.90 29.88 -1.13
N LYS A 555 15.72 30.41 -1.42
CA LYS A 555 14.47 29.91 -0.83
C LYS A 555 14.09 28.54 -1.39
N ALA A 556 14.27 28.33 -2.70
CA ALA A 556 14.04 27.02 -3.32
C ALA A 556 14.94 25.95 -2.69
N LYS A 557 16.19 26.31 -2.37
CA LYS A 557 17.09 25.43 -1.62
C LYS A 557 16.60 25.17 -0.18
N GLU A 558 16.21 26.22 0.55
CA GLU A 558 15.68 26.08 1.92
C GLU A 558 14.41 25.22 1.96
N LEU A 559 13.60 25.27 0.91
CA LEU A 559 12.43 24.39 0.75
C LEU A 559 12.84 22.93 0.61
N LEU A 560 13.83 22.61 -0.23
CA LEU A 560 14.36 21.23 -0.34
C LEU A 560 14.97 20.76 0.98
N ASP A 561 15.73 21.62 1.66
CA ASP A 561 16.35 21.29 2.95
C ASP A 561 15.32 21.05 4.07
N ARG A 562 14.07 21.51 3.91
CA ARG A 562 12.96 21.24 4.85
C ARG A 562 12.42 19.80 4.72
N TYR A 563 12.61 19.18 3.56
CA TYR A 563 12.13 17.83 3.25
C TYR A 563 13.32 16.93 2.86
N PRO A 564 14.26 16.64 3.79
CA PRO A 564 15.48 15.90 3.48
C PRO A 564 15.22 14.44 3.06
N ASP A 565 14.06 13.90 3.45
CA ASP A 565 13.65 12.51 3.18
C ASP A 565 12.83 12.38 1.87
N ASP A 566 12.83 13.43 1.02
CA ASP A 566 12.21 13.36 -0.30
C ASP A 566 13.15 12.64 -1.30
N PHE A 567 12.98 11.32 -1.39
CA PHE A 567 13.78 10.46 -2.28
C PHE A 567 13.25 10.38 -3.72
N THR A 568 12.19 11.11 -4.05
CA THR A 568 11.61 11.12 -5.40
C THR A 568 12.58 11.72 -6.42
N ALA A 569 12.29 11.52 -7.71
CA ALA A 569 12.93 12.25 -8.80
C ALA A 569 12.85 13.77 -8.58
N ARG A 570 11.75 14.28 -7.99
CA ARG A 570 11.61 15.70 -7.66
C ARG A 570 12.67 16.11 -6.65
N GLY A 571 12.72 15.51 -5.48
CA GLY A 571 13.68 15.88 -4.42
C GLY A 571 15.14 15.80 -4.90
N THR A 572 15.48 14.72 -5.59
CA THR A 572 16.87 14.43 -6.00
C THR A 572 17.33 15.27 -7.19
N PHE A 573 16.57 15.36 -8.28
CA PHE A 573 16.95 16.17 -9.45
C PHE A 573 16.78 17.68 -9.20
N ASN A 574 15.84 18.10 -8.36
CA ASN A 574 15.76 19.50 -7.94
C ASN A 574 17.01 19.91 -7.15
N SER A 575 17.54 19.02 -6.30
CA SER A 575 18.81 19.26 -5.60
C SER A 575 19.99 19.43 -6.56
N VAL A 576 20.06 18.64 -7.63
CA VAL A 576 21.05 18.80 -8.71
C VAL A 576 20.91 20.17 -9.37
N LEU A 577 19.68 20.55 -9.74
CA LEU A 577 19.41 21.84 -10.37
C LEU A 577 19.80 23.01 -9.44
N MET A 578 19.47 22.94 -8.15
CA MET A 578 19.79 23.99 -7.18
C MET A 578 21.28 24.13 -6.93
N GLU A 579 22.02 23.03 -6.81
CA GLU A 579 23.48 23.08 -6.68
C GLU A 579 24.11 23.75 -7.90
N TYR A 580 23.64 23.42 -9.11
CA TYR A 580 24.14 24.07 -10.33
C TYR A 580 23.80 25.57 -10.37
N LEU A 581 22.57 25.97 -10.01
CA LEU A 581 22.16 27.38 -10.04
C LEU A 581 22.89 28.23 -9.01
N LEU A 582 23.23 27.67 -7.85
CA LEU A 582 23.91 28.40 -6.77
C LEU A 582 25.44 28.40 -6.94
N ASN A 583 26.03 27.26 -7.33
CA ASN A 583 27.47 27.05 -7.26
C ASN A 583 28.11 26.70 -8.63
N GLY A 584 27.32 26.53 -9.68
CA GLY A 584 27.80 26.09 -10.99
C GLY A 584 28.32 24.64 -10.96
N PHE A 585 29.29 24.34 -11.82
CA PHE A 585 29.91 23.01 -11.85
C PHE A 585 30.82 22.80 -10.64
N SER A 586 30.42 21.90 -9.74
CA SER A 586 31.14 21.56 -8.51
C SER A 586 31.30 20.03 -8.36
N GLU A 587 32.19 19.59 -7.47
CA GLU A 587 32.26 18.16 -7.11
C GLU A 587 30.99 17.69 -6.41
N LYS A 588 30.33 18.60 -5.66
CA LYS A 588 29.05 18.32 -5.02
C LYS A 588 27.94 18.11 -6.05
N LEU A 589 27.91 18.89 -7.14
CA LEU A 589 26.98 18.68 -8.25
C LEU A 589 27.12 17.26 -8.83
N LYS A 590 28.35 16.80 -9.05
CA LYS A 590 28.62 15.42 -9.54
C LYS A 590 28.14 14.36 -8.55
N ALA A 591 28.30 14.58 -7.25
CA ALA A 591 27.83 13.66 -6.22
C ALA A 591 26.30 13.60 -6.18
N LEU A 592 25.63 14.76 -6.14
CA LEU A 592 24.17 14.86 -6.19
C LEU A 592 23.61 14.23 -7.47
N PHE A 593 24.27 14.46 -8.62
CA PHE A 593 23.83 13.88 -9.88
C PHE A 593 23.94 12.36 -9.89
N ARG A 594 25.04 11.78 -9.38
CA ARG A 594 25.16 10.32 -9.25
C ARG A 594 24.07 9.73 -8.36
N HIS A 595 23.76 10.38 -7.24
CA HIS A 595 22.67 9.96 -6.36
C HIS A 595 21.31 10.05 -7.06
N ALA A 596 21.01 11.17 -7.74
CA ALA A 596 19.76 11.34 -8.49
C ALA A 596 19.61 10.30 -9.61
N GLN A 597 20.70 9.98 -10.32
CA GLN A 597 20.68 8.96 -11.38
C GLN A 597 20.50 7.53 -10.85
N GLN A 598 21.00 7.23 -9.65
CA GLN A 598 20.73 5.95 -8.97
C GLN A 598 19.25 5.84 -8.56
N ARG A 599 18.65 6.95 -8.12
CA ARG A 599 17.24 6.97 -7.68
C ARG A 599 16.27 6.87 -8.84
N ASN A 600 16.52 7.58 -9.93
CA ASN A 600 15.74 7.42 -11.16
C ASN A 600 16.65 7.52 -12.40
N PRO A 601 16.96 6.38 -13.07
CA PRO A 601 17.87 6.37 -14.20
C PRO A 601 17.26 6.96 -15.49
N HIS A 602 15.95 7.17 -15.53
CA HIS A 602 15.22 7.55 -16.74
C HIS A 602 15.13 9.06 -16.97
N VAL A 603 15.15 9.87 -15.91
CA VAL A 603 14.97 11.35 -15.98
C VAL A 603 15.88 12.01 -17.01
N VAL A 604 17.16 11.64 -17.03
CA VAL A 604 18.15 12.27 -17.92
C VAL A 604 17.78 12.07 -19.39
N ASP A 605 17.28 10.90 -19.76
CA ASP A 605 16.94 10.59 -21.15
C ASP A 605 15.78 11.46 -21.67
N TYR A 606 14.82 11.80 -20.81
CA TYR A 606 13.76 12.75 -21.15
C TYR A 606 14.26 14.20 -21.13
N LEU A 607 15.04 14.62 -20.13
CA LEU A 607 15.59 15.97 -20.04
C LEU A 607 16.43 16.34 -21.27
N VAL A 608 17.27 15.41 -21.73
CA VAL A 608 18.15 15.62 -22.89
C VAL A 608 17.51 15.23 -24.23
N LYS A 609 16.22 14.88 -24.23
CA LYS A 609 15.39 14.55 -25.40
C LYS A 609 15.88 13.33 -26.20
N ARG A 610 16.45 12.34 -25.51
CA ARG A 610 16.71 10.99 -26.08
C ARG A 610 15.41 10.19 -26.15
N LYS A 611 14.59 10.28 -25.09
CA LYS A 611 13.20 9.85 -25.07
C LYS A 611 12.27 11.05 -25.25
N ARG A 612 11.05 10.80 -25.75
CA ARG A 612 10.00 11.80 -25.86
C ARG A 612 8.98 11.56 -24.76
N LEU A 613 8.50 12.62 -24.13
CA LEU A 613 7.37 12.52 -23.21
C LEU A 613 6.15 11.95 -23.94
N PRO A 614 5.34 11.12 -23.26
CA PRO A 614 4.09 10.61 -23.82
C PRO A 614 3.11 11.76 -24.11
N ARG A 615 2.10 11.48 -24.94
CA ARG A 615 1.05 12.47 -25.27
C ARG A 615 0.18 12.80 -24.05
N GLN A 616 -0.07 11.80 -23.22
CA GLN A 616 -0.76 11.93 -21.95
C GLN A 616 0.29 11.65 -20.86
N ILE A 617 0.42 12.58 -19.92
CA ILE A 617 1.34 12.40 -18.79
C ILE A 617 0.64 11.47 -17.78
N PRO A 618 1.33 10.44 -17.25
CA PRO A 618 0.75 9.55 -16.25
C PRO A 618 0.25 10.31 -15.02
N PHE A 619 -0.82 9.80 -14.40
CA PHE A 619 -1.41 10.41 -13.20
C PHE A 619 -0.74 9.96 -11.89
N SER A 620 -0.08 8.80 -11.91
CA SER A 620 0.61 8.18 -10.78
C SER A 620 1.95 7.56 -11.23
N PHE A 621 2.78 7.21 -10.26
CA PHE A 621 4.08 6.59 -10.50
C PHE A 621 4.49 5.71 -9.30
N THR A 622 5.41 4.78 -9.56
CA THR A 622 6.19 4.08 -8.53
C THR A 622 7.57 4.73 -8.44
N LEU A 623 8.18 4.77 -7.25
CA LEU A 623 9.51 5.38 -7.08
C LEU A 623 10.54 4.72 -8.01
N GLY A 624 11.31 5.54 -8.71
CA GLY A 624 12.37 5.11 -9.62
C GLY A 624 11.92 4.66 -11.01
N ASP A 625 10.62 4.52 -11.25
CA ASP A 625 10.10 4.04 -12.52
C ASP A 625 10.16 5.10 -13.64
N THR A 626 9.78 4.71 -14.87
CA THR A 626 9.77 5.61 -16.02
C THR A 626 8.66 6.68 -15.92
N ARG A 627 7.53 6.39 -15.29
CA ARG A 627 6.39 7.32 -15.15
C ARG A 627 6.74 8.49 -14.23
N GLU A 628 7.48 8.23 -13.14
CA GLU A 628 8.02 9.25 -12.25
C GLU A 628 8.90 10.25 -13.02
N ALA A 629 9.76 9.74 -13.91
CA ALA A 629 10.60 10.56 -14.75
C ALA A 629 9.80 11.41 -15.74
N GLU A 630 8.75 10.85 -16.34
CA GLU A 630 7.86 11.55 -17.28
C GLU A 630 7.13 12.70 -16.59
N ILE A 631 6.55 12.44 -15.43
CA ILE A 631 5.86 13.44 -14.60
C ILE A 631 6.85 14.55 -14.19
N TYR A 632 8.01 14.17 -13.66
CA TYR A 632 9.03 15.14 -13.24
C TYR A 632 9.47 16.06 -14.39
N VAL A 633 9.78 15.46 -15.55
CA VAL A 633 10.27 16.22 -16.70
C VAL A 633 9.16 17.06 -17.32
N ALA A 634 7.93 16.56 -17.41
CA ALA A 634 6.79 17.34 -17.90
C ALA A 634 6.61 18.64 -17.10
N ASP A 635 6.73 18.58 -15.78
CA ASP A 635 6.59 19.74 -14.92
C ASP A 635 7.79 20.68 -14.99
N THR A 636 9.02 20.13 -14.99
CA THR A 636 10.23 20.93 -14.74
C THR A 636 11.05 21.25 -15.97
N GLN A 637 10.75 20.70 -17.16
CA GLN A 637 11.57 20.86 -18.37
C GLN A 637 11.87 22.32 -18.69
N HIS A 638 10.90 23.22 -18.52
CA HIS A 638 11.06 24.66 -18.76
C HIS A 638 12.13 25.34 -17.86
N LEU A 639 12.42 24.77 -16.69
CA LEU A 639 13.50 25.20 -15.80
C LEU A 639 14.86 24.72 -16.30
N TRP A 640 14.92 23.44 -16.71
CA TRP A 640 16.13 22.78 -17.21
C TRP A 640 16.58 23.34 -18.57
N GLU A 641 15.65 23.63 -19.48
CA GLU A 641 15.95 24.17 -20.81
C GLU A 641 16.65 25.53 -20.77
N LYS A 642 16.42 26.32 -19.71
CA LYS A 642 17.15 27.57 -19.47
C LYS A 642 18.64 27.32 -19.15
N GLN A 643 19.03 26.09 -18.80
CA GLN A 643 20.36 25.70 -18.37
C GLN A 643 21.12 24.91 -19.45
N GLU A 644 21.30 25.49 -20.64
CA GLU A 644 21.93 24.81 -21.79
C GLU A 644 23.26 24.11 -21.48
N LYS A 645 24.11 24.73 -20.66
CA LYS A 645 25.42 24.15 -20.29
C LYS A 645 25.27 22.90 -19.43
N LEU A 646 24.32 22.90 -18.50
CA LEU A 646 24.02 21.75 -17.65
C LEU A 646 23.46 20.61 -18.50
N LEU A 647 22.51 20.89 -19.40
CA LEU A 647 21.97 19.87 -20.31
C LEU A 647 23.04 19.25 -21.22
N ARG A 648 23.96 20.03 -21.78
CA ARG A 648 25.09 19.49 -22.57
C ARG A 648 26.03 18.64 -21.73
N TRP A 649 26.23 19.00 -20.46
CA TRP A 649 27.02 18.21 -19.53
C TRP A 649 26.36 16.86 -19.22
N LEU A 650 25.05 16.85 -18.98
CA LEU A 650 24.26 15.63 -18.81
C LEU A 650 24.31 14.74 -20.06
N GLN A 651 24.26 15.31 -21.26
CA GLN A 651 24.38 14.55 -22.52
C GLN A 651 25.70 13.78 -22.64
N GLY A 652 26.78 14.31 -22.05
CA GLY A 652 28.12 13.72 -22.08
C GLY A 652 28.38 12.67 -21.00
N MET A 653 27.47 12.53 -20.04
CA MET A 653 27.49 11.47 -19.02
C MET A 653 26.84 10.22 -19.63
N ARG A 654 27.62 9.16 -19.77
CA ARG A 654 27.16 7.81 -20.11
C ARG A 654 27.47 6.89 -18.94
#